data_AF-A0A836HVP2-F1
#
_entry.id   AF-A0A836HVP2-F1
#
_cell.length_a   1.000
_cell.length_b   1.000
_cell.length_c   1.000
_cell.angle_alpha   90.00
_cell.angle_beta   90.00
_cell.angle_gamma   90.00
#
_symmetry.space_group_name_H-M   'P 1'
#
loop_
_entity.id
_entity.type
_entity.pdbx_description
1 polymer ?
#
loop_
_entity_poly.entity_id
_entity_poly.type
_entity_poly.pdbx_seq_one_letter_code
_entity_poly.pdbx_strand_id
1 'polypeptide(L)'
;MGRNVLMVAEKPSLAESIATILSSGSCSRRTRALPVYEYMGSFMGSPAYFKVTSTTGHIFSCDFTSQHQNWDRTDEEQLFTAPITWKDTSGKVTHHLEHEAQGCDTLVLWLDCDREGENICFEVMQVVRREIYNHNNIFRAHFSAITAEEIFHAFRNLGKPNKHISDAVTCRQELDLKVGVAFTRFQTKYFQGKYGDLDASVISYGPCQTPTLGFCVQRHDEILNFKPEDFWRLVPVASRGDALLQFEWDRGRLFDETMARLILQRITKNGKVATVTSVSISSDTRPRPTGLNTVDLMKIASMALGIGPHYVMSIAESLYIRGFISYPRTESTAYPPSFNLAGTLAQQKNNAVWGPYVTALLQQGHMRPKAGKDAGDHPPITPMRSASPGELSGDEWRIFEYITRHFIASVSPDCRLIRTKITIELGGEFFSISGKVVEDPGFTAIMPHARVEDDRMPTGINKGDSFQLSDVRLLAGQTQPPSYLTESDLIGLMEKNGIGTDASISTHINNIVERGYCSVQAGRVMKPSKLGIVLIHGIKAIDPELVLPLVRSRVEEYVTHIAEGRAQLDDVLRYSLDLFFAKFKFFKEHVDTFDALMGASFSAISATGKPISRCGNCMRYLKHLNTRPQRLYCPYCEVTFGLPQGGAIKPYSNFKCPIDNFELVICHIDGGKSFPICPNCYNNPPFEEMRPALHYHRGYGEAAAAVAPSTRHMACDECRHPTCEHSLATNYVCDCVDGSCAGSMAFVPRTAGQWKVCCNKCPMMVKLPPTAKRVYVSSEECPECAANFLDIAFPEGKSVLPNRKDRIVACIFCHPGLSPLCEEVRGRIGNFRRIGGAAAGGRGGRGGRGRGRGRGNREERW
;
A
#
# COMPACT_ATOMS: atom_id res chain seq x y z
N MET A 1 -51.25 -5.62 -6.60
CA MET A 1 -50.19 -4.60 -6.74
C MET A 1 -48.87 -5.35 -6.93
N GLY A 2 -48.05 -4.96 -7.91
CA GLY A 2 -46.72 -5.56 -8.08
C GLY A 2 -45.80 -5.17 -6.92
N ARG A 3 -44.81 -6.02 -6.60
CA ARG A 3 -43.82 -5.73 -5.54
C ARG A 3 -42.76 -4.75 -6.05
N ASN A 4 -42.21 -3.92 -5.15
CA ASN A 4 -41.11 -3.02 -5.47
C ASN A 4 -39.85 -3.51 -4.75
N VAL A 5 -38.90 -4.03 -5.51
CA VAL A 5 -37.72 -4.70 -4.99
C VAL A 5 -36.48 -3.82 -5.17
N LEU A 6 -35.87 -3.40 -4.06
CA LEU A 6 -34.57 -2.76 -4.06
C LEU A 6 -33.47 -3.83 -4.05
N MET A 7 -32.51 -3.71 -4.95
CA MET A 7 -31.32 -4.56 -5.01
C MET A 7 -30.08 -3.70 -4.83
N VAL A 8 -29.19 -4.09 -3.91
CA VAL A 8 -27.98 -3.31 -3.60
C VAL A 8 -26.73 -4.17 -3.74
N ALA A 9 -25.85 -3.79 -4.65
CA ALA A 9 -24.52 -4.39 -4.82
C ALA A 9 -23.42 -3.57 -4.13
N GLU A 10 -22.20 -4.11 -4.01
CA GLU A 10 -21.10 -3.42 -3.32
C GLU A 10 -20.52 -2.25 -4.13
N LYS A 11 -20.51 -2.36 -5.46
CA LYS A 11 -19.88 -1.38 -6.37
C LYS A 11 -20.77 -1.07 -7.58
N PRO A 12 -20.67 0.13 -8.18
CA PRO A 12 -21.51 0.49 -9.33
C PRO A 12 -21.37 -0.44 -10.53
N SER A 13 -20.14 -0.89 -10.82
CA SER A 13 -19.87 -1.83 -11.91
C SER A 13 -20.51 -3.21 -11.65
N LEU A 14 -20.56 -3.66 -10.39
CA LEU A 14 -21.20 -4.91 -10.03
C LEU A 14 -22.73 -4.82 -10.19
N ALA A 15 -23.33 -3.71 -9.74
CA ALA A 15 -24.76 -3.45 -9.95
C ALA A 15 -25.14 -3.44 -11.44
N GLU A 16 -24.30 -2.83 -12.29
CA GLU A 16 -24.49 -2.82 -13.74
C GLU A 16 -24.51 -4.23 -14.33
N SER A 17 -23.52 -5.06 -13.98
CA SER A 17 -23.43 -6.44 -14.47
C SER A 17 -24.62 -7.28 -14.02
N ILE A 18 -24.99 -7.21 -12.74
CA ILE A 18 -26.12 -7.96 -12.19
C ILE A 18 -27.44 -7.54 -12.85
N ALA A 19 -27.70 -6.23 -12.95
CA ALA A 19 -28.91 -5.72 -13.58
C ALA A 19 -28.99 -6.09 -15.06
N THR A 20 -27.88 -5.99 -15.79
CA THR A 20 -27.81 -6.37 -17.21
C THR A 20 -28.14 -7.85 -17.40
N ILE A 21 -27.56 -8.72 -16.56
CA ILE A 21 -27.83 -10.17 -16.60
C ILE A 21 -29.30 -10.48 -16.29
N LEU A 22 -29.82 -9.99 -15.16
CA LEU A 22 -31.17 -10.35 -14.70
C LEU A 22 -32.28 -9.78 -15.58
N SER A 23 -32.02 -8.64 -16.24
CA SER A 23 -32.92 -7.99 -17.18
C SER A 23 -32.78 -8.49 -18.63
N SER A 24 -31.81 -9.35 -18.92
CA SER A 24 -31.42 -9.71 -20.29
C SER A 24 -31.13 -8.48 -21.17
N GLY A 25 -30.51 -7.46 -20.59
CA GLY A 25 -30.16 -6.19 -21.24
C GLY A 25 -31.31 -5.20 -21.41
N SER A 26 -32.49 -5.46 -20.84
CA SER A 26 -33.68 -4.60 -21.00
C SER A 26 -33.82 -3.49 -19.95
N CYS A 27 -32.92 -3.42 -18.96
CA CYS A 27 -33.01 -2.41 -17.91
C CYS A 27 -32.75 -0.98 -18.43
N SER A 28 -33.53 -0.01 -17.93
CA SER A 28 -33.25 1.40 -18.11
C SER A 28 -32.24 1.86 -17.05
N ARG A 29 -31.32 2.76 -17.45
CA ARG A 29 -30.33 3.35 -16.53
C ARG A 29 -30.71 4.79 -16.21
N ARG A 30 -30.82 5.10 -14.92
CA ARG A 30 -30.92 6.46 -14.37
C ARG A 30 -29.65 6.76 -13.57
N THR A 31 -29.13 7.99 -13.66
CA THR A 31 -27.95 8.39 -12.86
C THR A 31 -28.22 9.73 -12.19
N ARG A 32 -28.15 9.74 -10.85
CA ARG A 32 -28.21 10.98 -10.04
C ARG A 32 -26.96 11.09 -9.16
N ALA A 33 -26.91 10.34 -8.06
CA ALA A 33 -25.71 10.22 -7.22
C ALA A 33 -24.91 8.97 -7.59
N LEU A 34 -25.56 7.79 -7.52
CA LEU A 34 -25.06 6.54 -8.08
C LEU A 34 -26.00 6.05 -9.19
N PRO A 35 -25.53 5.19 -10.11
CA PRO A 35 -26.39 4.56 -11.11
C PRO A 35 -27.50 3.73 -10.47
N VAL A 36 -28.69 3.78 -11.06
CA VAL A 36 -29.84 2.94 -10.75
C VAL A 36 -30.31 2.29 -12.05
N TYR A 37 -30.48 0.98 -12.03
CA TYR A 37 -30.94 0.17 -13.15
C TYR A 37 -32.34 -0.35 -12.84
N GLU A 38 -33.30 -0.03 -13.69
CA GLU A 38 -34.72 -0.26 -13.43
C GLU A 38 -35.32 -1.18 -14.50
N TYR A 39 -36.11 -2.16 -14.09
CA TYR A 39 -36.81 -3.06 -15.02
C TYR A 39 -38.01 -3.75 -14.38
N MET A 40 -38.93 -4.24 -15.21
CA MET A 40 -40.03 -5.11 -14.79
C MET A 40 -39.63 -6.57 -14.92
N GLY A 41 -40.01 -7.39 -13.95
CA GLY A 41 -39.80 -8.83 -13.99
C GLY A 41 -40.73 -9.58 -13.04
N SER A 42 -40.30 -10.77 -12.63
CA SER A 42 -41.02 -11.60 -11.66
C SER A 42 -40.15 -11.83 -10.43
N PHE A 43 -40.72 -11.64 -9.24
CA PHE A 43 -40.10 -11.96 -7.97
C PHE A 43 -41.00 -12.94 -7.21
N MET A 44 -40.49 -14.13 -6.91
CA MET A 44 -41.24 -15.19 -6.21
C MET A 44 -42.62 -15.47 -6.84
N GLY A 45 -42.69 -15.51 -8.17
CA GLY A 45 -43.91 -15.81 -8.92
C GLY A 45 -44.90 -14.65 -9.07
N SER A 46 -44.57 -13.44 -8.59
CA SER A 46 -45.41 -12.24 -8.72
C SER A 46 -44.71 -11.17 -9.58
N PRO A 47 -45.46 -10.37 -10.36
CA PRO A 47 -44.90 -9.21 -11.05
C PRO A 47 -44.21 -8.25 -10.07
N ALA A 48 -43.00 -7.82 -10.42
CA ALA A 48 -42.19 -6.95 -9.58
C ALA A 48 -41.46 -5.90 -10.42
N TYR A 49 -41.31 -4.71 -9.83
CA TYR A 49 -40.44 -3.65 -10.32
C TYR A 49 -39.13 -3.69 -9.55
N PHE A 50 -38.03 -3.83 -10.28
CA PHE A 50 -36.69 -3.90 -9.70
C PHE A 50 -35.99 -2.55 -9.83
N LYS A 51 -35.37 -2.12 -8.73
CA LYS A 51 -34.39 -1.03 -8.71
C LYS A 51 -33.05 -1.60 -8.25
N VAL A 52 -32.08 -1.68 -9.15
CA VAL A 52 -30.73 -2.17 -8.82
C VAL A 52 -29.78 -1.00 -8.70
N THR A 53 -29.12 -0.87 -7.55
CA THR A 53 -28.12 0.16 -7.29
C THR A 53 -26.97 -0.43 -6.48
N SER A 54 -26.11 0.42 -5.94
CA SER A 54 -24.88 -0.03 -5.26
C SER A 54 -24.48 0.89 -4.11
N THR A 55 -23.58 0.40 -3.27
CA THR A 55 -22.71 1.23 -2.43
C THR A 55 -21.43 1.60 -3.21
N THR A 56 -20.36 1.97 -2.50
CA THR A 56 -19.01 2.11 -3.06
C THR A 56 -17.99 1.45 -2.13
N GLY A 57 -18.28 0.24 -1.67
CA GLY A 57 -17.65 -0.39 -0.49
C GLY A 57 -18.37 -0.03 0.81
N HIS A 58 -17.65 -0.01 1.93
CA HIS A 58 -18.19 0.39 3.24
C HIS A 58 -18.84 1.79 3.18
N ILE A 59 -20.04 1.87 3.73
CA ILE A 59 -20.83 3.08 3.93
C ILE A 59 -20.30 3.82 5.17
N PHE A 60 -20.02 3.07 6.23
CA PHE A 60 -19.56 3.61 7.51
C PHE A 60 -18.08 3.38 7.73
N SER A 61 -17.49 4.26 8.54
CA SER A 61 -16.14 4.09 9.08
C SER A 61 -16.20 4.15 10.60
N CYS A 62 -15.50 3.23 11.26
CA CYS A 62 -15.37 3.21 12.71
C CYS A 62 -14.34 4.24 13.16
N ASP A 63 -14.73 5.10 14.10
CA ASP A 63 -13.81 6.04 14.75
C ASP A 63 -14.31 6.34 16.18
N PHE A 64 -13.41 6.84 17.02
CA PHE A 64 -13.78 7.29 18.36
C PHE A 64 -14.79 8.44 18.33
N THR A 65 -15.56 8.60 19.41
CA THR A 65 -16.34 9.82 19.63
C THR A 65 -15.46 11.09 19.59
N SER A 66 -16.04 12.24 19.23
CA SER A 66 -15.31 13.51 19.08
C SER A 66 -14.50 13.90 20.33
N GLN A 67 -14.98 13.53 21.53
CA GLN A 67 -14.26 13.73 22.80
C GLN A 67 -12.90 13.02 22.83
N HIS A 68 -12.80 11.82 22.26
CA HIS A 68 -11.61 10.95 22.34
C HIS A 68 -10.73 11.02 21.08
N GLN A 69 -11.13 11.80 20.06
CA GLN A 69 -10.36 12.01 18.84
C GLN A 69 -9.19 12.98 19.03
N ASN A 70 -9.25 13.87 20.03
CA ASN A 70 -8.18 14.81 20.30
C ASN A 70 -7.02 14.10 20.99
N TRP A 71 -5.86 14.03 20.32
CA TRP A 71 -4.69 13.34 20.84
C TRP A 71 -4.18 14.02 22.12
N ASP A 72 -4.19 15.35 22.21
CA ASP A 72 -3.62 16.09 23.34
C ASP A 72 -4.45 16.01 24.62
N ARG A 73 -5.76 15.79 24.49
CA ARG A 73 -6.71 15.79 25.62
C ARG A 73 -7.12 14.41 26.09
N THR A 74 -6.79 13.37 25.33
CA THR A 74 -7.21 11.99 25.63
C THR A 74 -5.99 11.18 26.04
N ASP A 75 -6.03 10.62 27.26
CA ASP A 75 -5.04 9.63 27.68
C ASP A 75 -5.22 8.35 26.85
N GLU A 76 -4.12 7.75 26.40
CA GLU A 76 -4.14 6.57 25.55
C GLU A 76 -4.78 5.35 26.22
N GLU A 77 -4.71 5.24 27.55
CA GLU A 77 -5.33 4.17 28.32
C GLU A 77 -6.86 4.21 28.23
N GLN A 78 -7.44 5.41 28.13
CA GLN A 78 -8.90 5.58 28.03
C GLN A 78 -9.45 5.01 26.71
N LEU A 79 -8.63 4.90 25.67
CA LEU A 79 -9.05 4.45 24.34
C LEU A 79 -9.51 2.99 24.32
N PHE A 80 -9.01 2.16 25.23
CA PHE A 80 -9.43 0.76 25.36
C PHE A 80 -10.92 0.65 25.73
N THR A 81 -11.43 1.55 26.57
CA THR A 81 -12.85 1.57 26.98
C THR A 81 -13.66 2.67 26.30
N ALA A 82 -13.03 3.58 25.56
CA ALA A 82 -13.71 4.71 24.93
C ALA A 82 -14.79 4.26 23.93
N PRO A 83 -15.96 4.91 23.90
CA PRO A 83 -17.01 4.58 22.94
C PRO A 83 -16.59 4.93 21.51
N ILE A 84 -16.92 4.03 20.59
CA ILE A 84 -16.75 4.20 19.15
C ILE A 84 -18.06 4.69 18.49
N THR A 85 -17.93 5.27 17.32
CA THR A 85 -19.04 5.73 16.48
C THR A 85 -18.80 5.31 15.05
N TRP A 86 -19.89 4.92 14.39
CA TRP A 86 -19.90 4.58 12.97
C TRP A 86 -20.34 5.82 12.19
N LYS A 87 -19.37 6.45 11.51
CA LYS A 87 -19.60 7.70 10.76
C LYS A 87 -19.76 7.40 9.28
N ASP A 88 -20.78 8.00 8.68
CA ASP A 88 -20.93 7.97 7.23
C ASP A 88 -19.74 8.66 6.58
N THR A 89 -19.04 7.92 5.72
CA THR A 89 -17.82 8.37 5.06
C THR A 89 -18.07 9.55 4.10
N SER A 90 -19.28 9.70 3.54
CA SER A 90 -19.55 10.70 2.51
C SER A 90 -20.90 11.42 2.55
N GLY A 91 -21.91 10.92 3.29
CA GLY A 91 -23.29 11.43 3.25
C GLY A 91 -24.05 11.07 1.96
N LYS A 92 -23.33 10.80 0.87
CA LYS A 92 -23.90 10.63 -0.46
C LYS A 92 -24.54 9.26 -0.65
N VAL A 93 -23.90 8.22 -0.15
CA VAL A 93 -24.38 6.83 -0.30
C VAL A 93 -25.61 6.59 0.56
N THR A 94 -25.61 7.07 1.80
CA THR A 94 -26.77 6.95 2.70
C THR A 94 -28.00 7.64 2.13
N HIS A 95 -27.90 8.92 1.76
CA HIS A 95 -29.02 9.66 1.18
C HIS A 95 -29.51 9.03 -0.13
N HIS A 96 -28.60 8.50 -0.95
CA HIS A 96 -28.95 7.77 -2.17
C HIS A 96 -29.76 6.51 -1.85
N LEU A 97 -29.29 5.67 -0.93
CA LEU A 97 -29.99 4.42 -0.56
C LEU A 97 -31.34 4.70 0.11
N GLU A 98 -31.43 5.69 1.01
CA GLU A 98 -32.69 6.10 1.64
C GLU A 98 -33.71 6.54 0.59
N HIS A 99 -33.30 7.34 -0.39
CA HIS A 99 -34.18 7.79 -1.46
C HIS A 99 -34.64 6.65 -2.36
N GLU A 100 -33.74 5.76 -2.78
CA GLU A 100 -34.09 4.66 -3.67
C GLU A 100 -34.95 3.58 -2.99
N ALA A 101 -34.84 3.44 -1.66
CA ALA A 101 -35.68 2.57 -0.84
C ALA A 101 -37.14 3.06 -0.71
N GLN A 102 -37.43 4.33 -1.00
CA GLN A 102 -38.78 4.86 -0.90
C GLN A 102 -39.76 4.08 -1.79
N GLY A 103 -40.83 3.58 -1.16
CA GLY A 103 -41.86 2.79 -1.83
C GLY A 103 -41.45 1.37 -2.19
N CYS A 104 -40.26 0.90 -1.79
CA CYS A 104 -39.85 -0.50 -1.87
C CYS A 104 -40.28 -1.26 -0.62
N ASP A 105 -40.77 -2.48 -0.79
CA ASP A 105 -41.20 -3.36 0.31
C ASP A 105 -40.27 -4.56 0.52
N THR A 106 -39.32 -4.78 -0.39
CA THR A 106 -38.37 -5.90 -0.41
C THR A 106 -36.94 -5.42 -0.69
N LEU A 107 -35.96 -6.00 0.01
CA LEU A 107 -34.52 -5.77 -0.20
C LEU A 107 -33.83 -7.08 -0.58
N VAL A 108 -33.01 -7.06 -1.64
CA VAL A 108 -32.10 -8.15 -2.00
C VAL A 108 -30.66 -7.64 -2.01
N LEU A 109 -29.83 -8.25 -1.17
CA LEU A 109 -28.43 -7.88 -0.98
C LEU A 109 -27.54 -8.68 -1.92
N TRP A 110 -26.82 -7.96 -2.77
CA TRP A 110 -25.95 -8.46 -3.84
C TRP A 110 -24.49 -8.03 -3.63
N LEU A 111 -24.07 -7.89 -2.38
CA LEU A 111 -22.71 -7.54 -2.03
C LEU A 111 -21.78 -8.74 -2.25
N ASP A 112 -20.47 -8.52 -2.33
CA ASP A 112 -19.54 -9.64 -2.51
C ASP A 112 -19.69 -10.62 -1.33
N CYS A 113 -19.47 -11.92 -1.57
CA CYS A 113 -19.81 -12.96 -0.59
C CYS A 113 -18.64 -13.34 0.34
N ASP A 114 -17.85 -12.34 0.75
CA ASP A 114 -16.87 -12.45 1.83
C ASP A 114 -17.38 -11.85 3.14
N ARG A 115 -16.54 -11.89 4.19
CA ARG A 115 -16.92 -11.34 5.50
C ARG A 115 -17.20 -9.83 5.43
N GLU A 116 -16.40 -9.08 4.66
CA GLU A 116 -16.56 -7.62 4.51
C GLU A 116 -17.88 -7.29 3.79
N GLY A 117 -18.20 -7.94 2.68
CA GLY A 117 -19.47 -7.76 1.97
C GLY A 117 -20.67 -8.12 2.84
N GLU A 118 -20.55 -9.15 3.69
CA GLU A 118 -21.57 -9.48 4.68
C GLU A 118 -21.69 -8.41 5.78
N ASN A 119 -20.61 -7.73 6.16
CA ASN A 119 -20.70 -6.58 7.06
C ASN A 119 -21.42 -5.40 6.40
N ILE A 120 -21.08 -5.08 5.15
CA ILE A 120 -21.71 -4.00 4.37
C ILE A 120 -23.21 -4.30 4.14
N CYS A 121 -23.62 -5.57 4.03
CA CYS A 121 -25.04 -5.95 4.02
C CYS A 121 -25.82 -5.34 5.20
N PHE A 122 -25.26 -5.43 6.42
CA PHE A 122 -25.89 -4.87 7.61
C PHE A 122 -25.81 -3.34 7.66
N GLU A 123 -24.78 -2.74 7.09
CA GLU A 123 -24.73 -1.28 6.90
C GLU A 123 -25.87 -0.79 5.99
N VAL A 124 -26.09 -1.47 4.85
CA VAL A 124 -27.22 -1.18 3.94
C VAL A 124 -28.55 -1.32 4.66
N MET A 125 -28.74 -2.42 5.39
CA MET A 125 -29.96 -2.67 6.17
C MET A 125 -30.22 -1.55 7.20
N GLN A 126 -29.17 -1.08 7.88
CA GLN A 126 -29.28 0.02 8.84
C GLN A 126 -29.76 1.31 8.18
N VAL A 127 -29.31 1.60 6.96
CA VAL A 127 -29.71 2.80 6.20
C VAL A 127 -31.16 2.72 5.75
N VAL A 128 -31.60 1.59 5.19
CA VAL A 128 -32.93 1.47 4.57
C VAL A 128 -34.04 1.05 5.55
N ARG A 129 -33.73 0.80 6.82
CA ARG A 129 -34.65 0.27 7.85
C ARG A 129 -35.96 1.04 8.03
N ARG A 130 -36.00 2.33 7.69
CA ARG A 130 -37.21 3.16 7.80
C ARG A 130 -38.26 2.80 6.75
N GLU A 131 -37.81 2.46 5.55
CA GLU A 131 -38.68 2.07 4.44
C GLU A 131 -38.93 0.55 4.45
N ILE A 132 -37.88 -0.24 4.68
CA ILE A 132 -37.94 -1.71 4.67
C ILE A 132 -37.66 -2.22 6.09
N TYR A 133 -38.69 -2.20 6.94
CA TYR A 133 -38.57 -2.58 8.35
C TYR A 133 -38.83 -4.07 8.63
N ASN A 134 -39.53 -4.78 7.71
CA ASN A 134 -39.84 -6.19 7.89
C ASN A 134 -38.68 -7.08 7.44
N HIS A 135 -37.97 -7.68 8.39
CA HIS A 135 -36.84 -8.60 8.13
C HIS A 135 -37.19 -9.81 7.25
N ASN A 136 -38.46 -10.23 7.20
CA ASN A 136 -38.87 -11.32 6.31
C ASN A 136 -38.72 -10.96 4.83
N ASN A 137 -38.74 -9.67 4.50
CA ASN A 137 -38.59 -9.15 3.13
C ASN A 137 -37.14 -8.79 2.77
N ILE A 138 -36.16 -9.13 3.62
CA ILE A 138 -34.74 -8.93 3.35
C ILE A 138 -34.11 -10.26 2.94
N PHE A 139 -33.44 -10.28 1.80
CA PHE A 139 -32.85 -11.47 1.21
C PHE A 139 -31.38 -11.25 0.88
N ARG A 140 -30.60 -12.32 0.91
CA ARG A 140 -29.17 -12.33 0.57
C ARG A 140 -28.92 -13.23 -0.63
N ALA A 141 -28.36 -12.68 -1.70
CA ALA A 141 -27.90 -13.48 -2.84
C ALA A 141 -26.48 -13.98 -2.56
N HIS A 142 -26.24 -15.28 -2.76
CA HIS A 142 -24.93 -15.91 -2.66
C HIS A 142 -24.43 -16.33 -4.04
N PHE A 143 -23.26 -15.84 -4.42
CA PHE A 143 -22.65 -16.06 -5.74
C PHE A 143 -21.14 -16.04 -5.64
N SER A 144 -20.47 -16.85 -6.47
CA SER A 144 -18.99 -16.92 -6.53
C SER A 144 -18.42 -16.38 -7.85
N ALA A 145 -19.26 -15.98 -8.80
CA ALA A 145 -18.85 -15.45 -10.09
C ALA A 145 -19.93 -14.55 -10.70
N ILE A 146 -19.52 -13.59 -11.54
CA ILE A 146 -20.44 -12.71 -12.26
C ILE A 146 -20.74 -13.31 -13.64
N THR A 147 -21.45 -14.43 -13.65
CA THR A 147 -21.91 -15.11 -14.87
C THR A 147 -23.43 -15.21 -14.88
N ALA A 148 -24.04 -15.33 -16.07
CA ALA A 148 -25.49 -15.45 -16.17
C ALA A 148 -26.03 -16.65 -15.37
N GLU A 149 -25.37 -17.81 -15.49
CA GLU A 149 -25.74 -19.03 -14.78
C GLU A 149 -25.74 -18.84 -13.26
N GLU A 150 -24.63 -18.31 -12.71
CA GLU A 150 -24.46 -18.11 -11.27
C GLU A 150 -25.43 -17.07 -10.71
N ILE A 151 -25.59 -15.93 -11.40
CA ILE A 151 -26.48 -14.85 -10.95
C ILE A 151 -27.95 -15.30 -11.00
N PHE A 152 -28.39 -16.03 -12.04
CA PHE A 152 -29.74 -16.58 -12.05
C PHE A 152 -29.93 -17.68 -11.01
N HIS A 153 -28.91 -18.46 -10.70
CA HIS A 153 -28.94 -19.46 -9.64
C HIS A 153 -29.09 -18.78 -8.26
N ALA A 154 -28.27 -17.76 -7.97
CA ALA A 154 -28.32 -16.98 -6.75
C ALA A 154 -29.69 -16.29 -6.56
N PHE A 155 -30.24 -15.70 -7.62
CA PHE A 155 -31.54 -15.03 -7.58
C PHE A 155 -32.71 -15.99 -7.32
N ARG A 156 -32.60 -17.25 -7.74
CA ARG A 156 -33.61 -18.29 -7.47
C ARG A 156 -33.49 -18.89 -6.07
N ASN A 157 -32.31 -18.86 -5.48
CA ASN A 157 -31.99 -19.49 -4.20
C ASN A 157 -31.53 -18.46 -3.16
N LEU A 158 -32.36 -17.44 -2.93
CA LEU A 158 -32.04 -16.37 -1.99
C LEU A 158 -32.02 -16.88 -0.54
N GLY A 159 -30.95 -16.55 0.17
CA GLY A 159 -30.78 -16.80 1.60
C GLY A 159 -31.14 -15.60 2.47
N LYS A 160 -30.59 -15.58 3.68
CA LYS A 160 -30.71 -14.48 4.65
C LYS A 160 -29.31 -13.99 5.03
N PRO A 161 -29.14 -12.69 5.31
CA PRO A 161 -27.86 -12.17 5.76
C PRO A 161 -27.49 -12.74 7.14
N ASN A 162 -26.20 -13.00 7.36
CA ASN A 162 -25.68 -13.64 8.57
C ASN A 162 -25.00 -12.62 9.49
N LYS A 163 -25.66 -12.35 10.63
CA LYS A 163 -25.19 -11.37 11.61
C LYS A 163 -23.86 -11.75 12.26
N HIS A 164 -23.61 -13.05 12.46
CA HIS A 164 -22.39 -13.55 13.06
C HIS A 164 -21.15 -13.20 12.23
N ILE A 165 -21.22 -13.32 10.90
CA ILE A 165 -20.13 -12.94 10.00
C ILE A 165 -19.89 -11.43 10.04
N SER A 166 -20.96 -10.63 10.03
CA SER A 166 -20.86 -9.17 10.18
C SER A 166 -20.24 -8.75 11.53
N ASP A 167 -20.56 -9.47 12.60
CA ASP A 167 -20.00 -9.22 13.93
C ASP A 167 -18.51 -9.55 14.02
N ALA A 168 -18.05 -10.58 13.31
CA ALA A 168 -16.62 -10.89 13.22
C ALA A 168 -15.83 -9.72 12.62
N VAL A 169 -16.33 -9.09 11.56
CA VAL A 169 -15.71 -7.90 10.96
C VAL A 169 -15.73 -6.72 11.93
N THR A 170 -16.88 -6.49 12.58
CA THR A 170 -17.05 -5.42 13.57
C THR A 170 -16.04 -5.57 14.72
N CYS A 171 -15.89 -6.79 15.24
CA CYS A 171 -14.91 -7.14 16.27
C CYS A 171 -13.49 -6.75 15.83
N ARG A 172 -13.08 -7.20 14.64
CA ARG A 172 -11.75 -6.93 14.09
C ARG A 172 -11.50 -5.43 13.91
N GLN A 173 -12.44 -4.70 13.34
CA GLN A 173 -12.30 -3.25 13.10
C GLN A 173 -12.17 -2.47 14.42
N GLU A 174 -12.96 -2.83 15.44
CA GLU A 174 -12.90 -2.17 16.75
C GLU A 174 -11.59 -2.50 17.50
N LEU A 175 -11.15 -3.76 17.49
CA LEU A 175 -9.87 -4.16 18.10
C LEU A 175 -8.68 -3.46 17.43
N ASP A 176 -8.62 -3.49 16.10
CA ASP A 176 -7.54 -2.88 15.34
C ASP A 176 -7.48 -1.35 15.56
N LEU A 177 -8.65 -0.69 15.63
CA LEU A 177 -8.75 0.73 15.96
C LEU A 177 -8.25 1.03 17.38
N LYS A 178 -8.82 0.36 18.39
CA LYS A 178 -8.54 0.67 19.80
C LYS A 178 -7.07 0.40 20.15
N VAL A 179 -6.60 -0.81 19.84
CA VAL A 179 -5.22 -1.21 20.12
C VAL A 179 -4.24 -0.42 19.27
N GLY A 180 -4.50 -0.32 17.96
CA GLY A 180 -3.61 0.36 17.03
C GLY A 180 -3.42 1.84 17.39
N VAL A 181 -4.52 2.55 17.68
CA VAL A 181 -4.45 3.97 18.02
C VAL A 181 -3.81 4.19 19.38
N ALA A 182 -4.12 3.40 20.42
CA ALA A 182 -3.52 3.59 21.75
C ALA A 182 -2.00 3.50 21.72
N PHE A 183 -1.44 2.40 21.17
CA PHE A 183 0.01 2.23 21.05
C PHE A 183 0.64 3.26 20.10
N THR A 184 -0.01 3.60 18.99
CA THR A 184 0.50 4.58 18.02
C THR A 184 0.57 5.98 18.62
N ARG A 185 -0.48 6.43 19.31
CA ARG A 185 -0.54 7.75 19.93
C ARG A 185 0.55 7.89 20.99
N PHE A 186 0.69 6.90 21.86
CA PHE A 186 1.69 6.89 22.91
C PHE A 186 3.11 6.99 22.33
N GLN A 187 3.48 6.07 21.42
CA GLN A 187 4.82 6.06 20.82
C GLN A 187 5.10 7.34 20.02
N THR A 188 4.13 7.80 19.23
CA THR A 188 4.30 9.02 18.44
C THR A 188 4.56 10.21 19.37
N LYS A 189 3.74 10.42 20.40
CA LYS A 189 3.95 11.52 21.37
C LYS A 189 5.27 11.39 22.12
N TYR A 190 5.62 10.19 22.57
CA TYR A 190 6.84 9.94 23.35
C TYR A 190 8.11 10.25 22.54
N PHE A 191 8.16 9.86 21.27
CA PHE A 191 9.34 10.07 20.40
C PHE A 191 9.31 11.36 19.59
N GLN A 192 8.17 12.06 19.54
CA GLN A 192 8.03 13.30 18.78
C GLN A 192 9.03 14.35 19.29
N GLY A 193 9.91 14.80 18.39
CA GLY A 193 10.89 15.84 18.68
C GLY A 193 12.13 15.38 19.45
N LYS A 194 12.19 14.13 19.94
CA LYS A 194 13.32 13.62 20.75
C LYS A 194 14.59 13.40 19.92
N TYR A 195 14.43 12.88 18.69
CA TYR A 195 15.54 12.59 17.78
C TYR A 195 15.47 13.44 16.51
N GLY A 196 16.63 13.92 16.05
CA GLY A 196 16.74 14.87 14.95
C GLY A 196 16.71 14.25 13.55
N ASP A 197 17.20 13.02 13.43
CA ASP A 197 17.29 12.22 12.21
C ASP A 197 16.21 11.12 12.13
N LEU A 198 15.25 11.14 13.07
CA LEU A 198 14.05 10.32 13.06
C LEU A 198 12.92 11.04 12.30
N ASP A 199 12.38 10.37 11.28
CA ASP A 199 11.08 10.76 10.73
C ASP A 199 9.99 10.28 11.68
N ALA A 200 9.61 11.15 12.60
CA ALA A 200 8.58 10.86 13.61
C ALA A 200 7.16 11.09 13.07
N SER A 201 6.99 11.36 11.76
CA SER A 201 5.69 11.79 11.24
C SER A 201 4.56 10.79 11.46
N VAL A 202 4.85 9.48 11.61
CA VAL A 202 4.10 8.53 12.47
C VAL A 202 4.94 7.29 12.82
N ILE A 203 5.22 7.05 14.10
CA ILE A 203 5.57 5.70 14.62
C ILE A 203 4.27 5.00 14.97
N SER A 204 3.91 3.96 14.22
CA SER A 204 2.65 3.23 14.39
C SER A 204 2.86 1.82 14.90
N TYR A 205 1.88 1.36 15.66
CA TYR A 205 1.71 -0.02 16.05
C TYR A 205 0.38 -0.51 15.51
N GLY A 206 0.36 -1.78 15.12
CA GLY A 206 -0.90 -2.44 14.82
C GLY A 206 -0.75 -3.94 15.00
N PRO A 207 -1.78 -4.60 15.53
CA PRO A 207 -1.66 -5.95 16.08
C PRO A 207 -1.29 -7.00 15.04
N CYS A 208 -1.57 -6.78 13.75
CA CYS A 208 -1.08 -7.64 12.67
C CYS A 208 0.13 -7.07 11.91
N GLN A 209 0.23 -5.74 11.72
CA GLN A 209 1.36 -5.15 10.98
C GLN A 209 2.70 -5.34 11.71
N THR A 210 2.69 -5.32 13.05
CA THR A 210 3.90 -5.44 13.85
C THR A 210 4.49 -6.86 13.76
N PRO A 211 3.70 -7.95 13.90
CA PRO A 211 4.19 -9.30 13.61
C PRO A 211 4.63 -9.53 12.16
N THR A 212 3.93 -8.94 11.18
CA THR A 212 4.35 -9.01 9.76
C THR A 212 5.75 -8.41 9.57
N LEU A 213 6.01 -7.22 10.12
CA LEU A 213 7.34 -6.62 10.11
C LEU A 213 8.36 -7.45 10.92
N GLY A 214 7.89 -8.06 12.02
CA GLY A 214 8.66 -8.97 12.87
C GLY A 214 9.31 -10.10 12.09
N PHE A 215 8.63 -10.73 11.12
CA PHE A 215 9.23 -11.74 10.25
C PHE A 215 10.39 -11.20 9.42
N CYS A 216 10.25 -10.00 8.84
CA CYS A 216 11.31 -9.39 8.05
C CYS A 216 12.54 -9.04 8.90
N VAL A 217 12.32 -8.52 10.12
CA VAL A 217 13.41 -8.18 11.05
C VAL A 217 14.05 -9.45 11.63
N GLN A 218 13.28 -10.50 11.91
CA GLN A 218 13.86 -11.78 12.32
C GLN A 218 14.81 -12.32 11.24
N ARG A 219 14.41 -12.29 9.96
CA ARG A 219 15.31 -12.68 8.87
C ARG A 219 16.54 -11.78 8.78
N HIS A 220 16.41 -10.48 9.01
CA HIS A 220 17.55 -9.57 9.08
C HIS A 220 18.53 -9.99 10.18
N ASP A 221 18.04 -10.33 11.37
CA ASP A 221 18.86 -10.78 12.49
C ASP A 221 19.54 -12.13 12.21
N GLU A 222 18.83 -13.06 11.55
CA GLU A 222 19.39 -14.34 11.08
C GLU A 222 20.57 -14.12 10.13
N ILE A 223 20.48 -13.14 9.23
CA ILE A 223 21.54 -12.79 8.28
C ILE A 223 22.76 -12.19 9.00
N LEU A 224 22.54 -11.26 9.93
CA LEU A 224 23.63 -10.58 10.65
C LEU A 224 24.36 -11.51 11.62
N ASN A 225 23.63 -12.42 12.27
CA ASN A 225 24.20 -13.35 13.26
C ASN A 225 24.74 -14.64 12.64
N PHE A 226 24.58 -14.83 11.32
CA PHE A 226 25.08 -16.00 10.63
C PHE A 226 26.62 -16.01 10.65
N LYS A 227 27.19 -17.10 11.15
CA LYS A 227 28.63 -17.34 11.12
C LYS A 227 28.93 -18.37 10.03
N PRO A 228 29.57 -17.97 8.91
CA PRO A 228 29.92 -18.91 7.86
C PRO A 228 30.87 -19.99 8.38
N GLU A 229 30.58 -21.24 8.04
CA GLU A 229 31.42 -22.39 8.33
C GLU A 229 32.03 -22.91 7.02
N ASP A 230 33.34 -23.13 7.04
CA ASP A 230 34.05 -23.74 5.93
C ASP A 230 33.70 -25.24 5.87
N PHE A 231 33.48 -25.72 4.66
CA PHE A 231 33.20 -27.12 4.42
C PHE A 231 33.97 -27.62 3.20
N TRP A 232 34.17 -28.92 3.16
CA TRP A 232 34.87 -29.60 2.08
C TRP A 232 33.99 -30.73 1.54
N ARG A 233 33.92 -30.82 0.21
CA ARG A 233 33.24 -31.92 -0.49
C ARG A 233 34.17 -32.54 -1.51
N LEU A 234 34.06 -33.85 -1.65
CA LEU A 234 34.77 -34.61 -2.67
C LEU A 234 33.89 -34.68 -3.92
N VAL A 235 34.48 -34.38 -5.08
CA VAL A 235 33.82 -34.44 -6.38
C VAL A 235 34.66 -35.29 -7.33
N PRO A 236 34.38 -36.60 -7.40
CA PRO A 236 34.93 -37.46 -8.43
C PRO A 236 34.42 -37.05 -9.81
N VAL A 237 35.33 -37.03 -10.79
CA VAL A 237 35.03 -36.74 -12.18
C VAL A 237 35.43 -37.93 -13.02
N ALA A 238 34.48 -38.45 -13.81
CA ALA A 238 34.69 -39.51 -14.79
C ALA A 238 34.36 -39.00 -16.19
N SER A 239 34.91 -39.68 -17.21
CA SER A 239 34.53 -39.47 -18.60
C SER A 239 33.98 -40.77 -19.19
N ARG A 240 32.89 -40.70 -19.96
CA ARG A 240 32.32 -41.83 -20.70
C ARG A 240 31.89 -41.33 -22.08
N GLY A 241 32.63 -41.69 -23.12
CA GLY A 241 32.51 -41.03 -24.42
C GLY A 241 32.82 -39.54 -24.29
N ASP A 242 31.97 -38.68 -24.85
CA ASP A 242 32.08 -37.22 -24.78
C ASP A 242 31.45 -36.62 -23.50
N ALA A 243 30.81 -37.44 -22.65
CA ALA A 243 30.15 -36.97 -21.44
C ALA A 243 31.11 -36.93 -20.24
N LEU A 244 31.14 -35.79 -19.54
CA LEU A 244 31.84 -35.61 -18.28
C LEU A 244 30.85 -35.77 -17.12
N LEU A 245 31.11 -36.74 -16.24
CA LEU A 245 30.25 -37.10 -15.13
C LEU A 245 30.86 -36.61 -13.83
N GLN A 246 30.17 -35.68 -13.16
CA GLN A 246 30.53 -35.23 -11.82
C GLN A 246 29.60 -35.88 -10.81
N PHE A 247 30.18 -36.67 -9.91
CA PHE A 247 29.39 -37.36 -8.89
C PHE A 247 29.29 -36.53 -7.61
N GLU A 248 28.10 -36.54 -7.01
CA GLU A 248 27.86 -35.97 -5.69
C GLU A 248 28.23 -36.98 -4.62
N TRP A 249 28.92 -36.52 -3.58
CA TRP A 249 29.28 -37.38 -2.46
C TRP A 249 28.06 -37.68 -1.60
N ASP A 250 27.81 -38.95 -1.28
CA ASP A 250 26.63 -39.34 -0.50
C ASP A 250 26.69 -38.82 0.95
N ARG A 251 27.88 -38.50 1.47
CA ARG A 251 28.03 -37.77 2.75
C ARG A 251 27.70 -36.28 2.65
N GLY A 252 27.50 -35.76 1.44
CA GLY A 252 27.35 -34.33 1.15
C GLY A 252 28.66 -33.57 1.31
N ARG A 253 28.93 -33.12 2.54
CA ARG A 253 30.09 -32.29 2.88
C ARG A 253 30.57 -32.57 4.30
N LEU A 254 31.85 -32.29 4.57
CA LEU A 254 32.45 -32.31 5.91
C LEU A 254 32.87 -30.91 6.33
N PHE A 255 32.81 -30.63 7.63
CA PHE A 255 33.32 -29.39 8.23
C PHE A 255 34.72 -29.55 8.85
N ASP A 256 35.35 -30.71 8.63
CA ASP A 256 36.72 -31.00 9.07
C ASP A 256 37.61 -31.25 7.84
N GLU A 257 38.53 -30.33 7.60
CA GLU A 257 39.46 -30.39 6.47
C GLU A 257 40.38 -31.62 6.56
N THR A 258 40.87 -31.94 7.75
CA THR A 258 41.81 -33.04 7.97
C THR A 258 41.15 -34.35 7.59
N MET A 259 39.92 -34.57 8.05
CA MET A 259 39.14 -35.75 7.71
C MET A 259 38.85 -35.83 6.21
N ALA A 260 38.46 -34.72 5.57
CA ALA A 260 38.22 -34.69 4.14
C ALA A 260 39.48 -35.01 3.33
N ARG A 261 40.65 -34.50 3.75
CA ARG A 261 41.96 -34.80 3.16
C ARG A 261 42.40 -36.25 3.38
N LEU A 262 42.16 -36.82 4.56
CA LEU A 262 42.46 -38.23 4.85
C LEU A 262 41.64 -39.17 3.95
N ILE A 263 40.36 -38.86 3.73
CA ILE A 263 39.50 -39.61 2.81
C ILE A 263 40.00 -39.47 1.36
N LEU A 264 40.35 -38.25 0.92
CA LEU A 264 40.96 -38.05 -0.40
C LEU A 264 42.26 -38.86 -0.58
N GLN A 265 43.13 -38.87 0.43
CA GLN A 265 44.38 -39.65 0.39
C GLN A 265 44.11 -41.14 0.28
N ARG A 266 43.10 -41.67 1.00
CA ARG A 266 42.69 -43.07 0.90
C ARG A 266 42.22 -43.41 -0.51
N ILE A 267 41.36 -42.57 -1.09
CA ILE A 267 40.86 -42.74 -2.45
C ILE A 267 42.00 -42.72 -3.48
N THR A 268 42.91 -41.75 -3.37
CA THR A 268 44.01 -41.59 -4.34
C THR A 268 45.06 -42.69 -4.24
N LYS A 269 45.27 -43.29 -3.05
CA LYS A 269 46.18 -44.44 -2.87
C LYS A 269 45.64 -45.76 -3.44
N ASN A 270 44.33 -45.97 -3.43
CA ASN A 270 43.70 -47.23 -3.84
C ASN A 270 43.41 -47.34 -5.35
N GLY A 271 43.99 -46.44 -6.16
CA GLY A 271 43.71 -46.34 -7.60
C GLY A 271 42.42 -45.57 -7.86
N LYS A 272 42.46 -44.63 -8.80
CA LYS A 272 41.32 -43.78 -9.19
C LYS A 272 40.28 -44.55 -10.03
N VAL A 273 39.99 -45.79 -9.66
CA VAL A 273 39.00 -46.65 -10.32
C VAL A 273 37.82 -46.80 -9.38
N ALA A 274 36.67 -46.31 -9.82
CA ALA A 274 35.42 -46.49 -9.08
C ALA A 274 34.64 -47.67 -9.64
N THR A 275 33.93 -48.42 -8.80
CA THR A 275 33.06 -49.51 -9.23
C THR A 275 31.60 -49.08 -9.14
N VAL A 276 30.83 -49.34 -10.18
CA VAL A 276 29.38 -49.10 -10.17
C VAL A 276 28.70 -50.10 -9.25
N THR A 277 28.16 -49.62 -8.14
CA THR A 277 27.48 -50.46 -7.14
C THR A 277 25.99 -50.56 -7.39
N SER A 278 25.38 -49.53 -7.98
CA SER A 278 23.98 -49.55 -8.39
C SER A 278 23.70 -48.66 -9.60
N VAL A 279 22.78 -49.13 -10.44
CA VAL A 279 22.11 -48.34 -11.48
C VAL A 279 20.62 -48.54 -11.26
N SER A 280 19.92 -47.50 -10.86
CA SER A 280 18.48 -47.55 -10.60
C SER A 280 17.75 -46.66 -11.59
N ILE A 281 16.79 -47.25 -12.30
CA ILE A 281 15.83 -46.53 -13.14
C ILE A 281 14.49 -46.63 -12.45
N SER A 282 13.91 -45.49 -12.11
CA SER A 282 12.62 -45.40 -11.44
C SER A 282 11.73 -44.39 -12.14
N SER A 283 10.42 -44.66 -12.19
CA SER A 283 9.46 -43.61 -12.52
C SER A 283 9.38 -42.62 -11.37
N ASP A 284 9.31 -41.34 -11.73
CA ASP A 284 9.05 -40.22 -10.83
C ASP A 284 7.86 -39.44 -11.41
N THR A 285 7.11 -38.74 -10.56
CA THR A 285 5.92 -38.03 -10.98
C THR A 285 5.87 -36.67 -10.31
N ARG A 286 5.79 -35.63 -11.13
CA ARG A 286 5.47 -34.29 -10.66
C ARG A 286 3.94 -34.13 -10.69
N PRO A 287 3.28 -34.03 -9.54
CA PRO A 287 1.82 -33.95 -9.50
C PRO A 287 1.35 -32.61 -10.06
N ARG A 288 0.21 -32.64 -10.75
CA ARG A 288 -0.55 -31.45 -11.14
C ARG A 288 -0.97 -30.62 -9.91
N PRO A 289 -1.20 -29.30 -10.07
CA PRO A 289 -1.57 -28.45 -8.95
C PRO A 289 -3.00 -28.73 -8.46
N THR A 290 -3.29 -28.36 -7.22
CA THR A 290 -4.65 -28.20 -6.69
C THR A 290 -5.32 -26.96 -7.31
N GLY A 291 -6.59 -26.70 -6.97
CA GLY A 291 -7.23 -25.43 -7.28
C GLY A 291 -6.43 -24.24 -6.72
N LEU A 292 -6.49 -23.11 -7.42
CA LEU A 292 -5.76 -21.89 -7.04
C LEU A 292 -6.51 -21.14 -5.94
N ASN A 293 -5.85 -20.82 -4.83
CA ASN A 293 -6.41 -19.93 -3.80
C ASN A 293 -5.75 -18.54 -3.87
N THR A 294 -6.19 -17.62 -3.00
CA THR A 294 -5.67 -16.24 -2.96
C THR A 294 -4.19 -16.18 -2.60
N VAL A 295 -3.74 -17.01 -1.67
CA VAL A 295 -2.35 -17.02 -1.19
C VAL A 295 -1.38 -17.44 -2.30
N ASP A 296 -1.67 -18.54 -2.99
CA ASP A 296 -0.83 -19.04 -4.06
C ASP A 296 -0.84 -18.10 -5.28
N LEU A 297 -1.98 -17.45 -5.58
CA LEU A 297 -2.04 -16.40 -6.60
C LEU A 297 -1.08 -15.24 -6.26
N MET A 298 -1.10 -14.74 -5.02
CA MET A 298 -0.21 -13.65 -4.60
C MET A 298 1.27 -14.06 -4.63
N LYS A 299 1.59 -15.27 -4.15
CA LYS A 299 2.97 -15.80 -4.12
C LYS A 299 3.55 -15.90 -5.53
N ILE A 300 2.80 -16.48 -6.47
CA ILE A 300 3.26 -16.63 -7.85
C ILE A 300 3.28 -15.30 -8.59
N ALA A 301 2.31 -14.40 -8.36
CA ALA A 301 2.36 -13.06 -8.92
C ALA A 301 3.63 -12.30 -8.48
N SER A 302 4.01 -12.40 -7.21
CA SER A 302 5.26 -11.81 -6.72
C SER A 302 6.48 -12.49 -7.33
N MET A 303 6.59 -13.82 -7.20
CA MET A 303 7.80 -14.57 -7.53
C MET A 303 8.05 -14.67 -9.04
N ALA A 304 7.01 -14.98 -9.83
CA ALA A 304 7.15 -15.24 -11.26
C ALA A 304 6.82 -14.02 -12.13
N LEU A 305 5.93 -13.13 -11.67
CA LEU A 305 5.47 -11.99 -12.46
C LEU A 305 6.01 -10.64 -11.95
N GLY A 306 6.64 -10.60 -10.78
CA GLY A 306 7.14 -9.35 -10.19
C GLY A 306 6.05 -8.35 -9.83
N ILE A 307 4.81 -8.83 -9.61
CA ILE A 307 3.63 -8.01 -9.29
C ILE A 307 3.37 -8.11 -7.78
N GLY A 308 3.29 -6.97 -7.10
CA GLY A 308 3.11 -6.92 -5.64
C GLY A 308 1.73 -7.42 -5.18
N PRO A 309 1.60 -7.98 -3.95
CA PRO A 309 0.38 -8.62 -3.44
C PRO A 309 -0.86 -7.73 -3.47
N HIS A 310 -0.74 -6.47 -3.06
CA HIS A 310 -1.87 -5.53 -3.08
C HIS A 310 -2.32 -5.21 -4.52
N TYR A 311 -1.36 -5.07 -5.45
CA TYR A 311 -1.69 -4.77 -6.84
C TYR A 311 -2.35 -5.96 -7.56
N VAL A 312 -1.86 -7.19 -7.34
CA VAL A 312 -2.51 -8.38 -7.93
C VAL A 312 -3.95 -8.56 -7.43
N MET A 313 -4.24 -8.27 -6.15
CA MET A 313 -5.62 -8.34 -5.64
C MET A 313 -6.53 -7.31 -6.31
N SER A 314 -6.04 -6.10 -6.59
CA SER A 314 -6.81 -5.10 -7.33
C SER A 314 -7.09 -5.52 -8.79
N ILE A 315 -6.13 -6.19 -9.45
CA ILE A 315 -6.31 -6.74 -10.79
C ILE A 315 -7.32 -7.89 -10.77
N ALA A 316 -7.17 -8.83 -9.83
CA ALA A 316 -8.07 -9.97 -9.71
C ALA A 316 -9.51 -9.52 -9.43
N GLU A 317 -9.70 -8.52 -8.58
CA GLU A 317 -11.02 -7.92 -8.34
C GLU A 317 -11.61 -7.28 -9.60
N SER A 318 -10.82 -6.56 -10.40
CA SER A 318 -11.24 -6.03 -11.71
C SER A 318 -11.67 -7.14 -12.67
N LEU A 319 -10.90 -8.23 -12.75
CA LEU A 319 -11.21 -9.39 -13.59
C LEU A 319 -12.51 -10.09 -13.14
N TYR A 320 -12.72 -10.23 -11.83
CA TYR A 320 -13.93 -10.80 -11.25
C TYR A 320 -15.18 -9.98 -11.59
N ILE A 321 -15.13 -8.66 -11.37
CA ILE A 321 -16.25 -7.74 -11.67
C ILE A 321 -16.62 -7.80 -13.15
N ARG A 322 -15.63 -7.97 -14.04
CA ARG A 322 -15.82 -8.10 -15.50
C ARG A 322 -16.19 -9.53 -15.95
N GLY A 323 -16.42 -10.43 -15.01
CA GLY A 323 -16.85 -11.82 -15.24
C GLY A 323 -15.78 -12.72 -15.85
N PHE A 324 -14.49 -12.36 -15.78
CA PHE A 324 -13.40 -13.19 -16.31
C PHE A 324 -13.01 -14.33 -15.38
N ILE A 325 -13.07 -14.11 -14.07
CA ILE A 325 -12.67 -15.09 -13.06
C ILE A 325 -13.72 -15.22 -11.95
N SER A 326 -13.69 -16.32 -11.20
CA SER A 326 -14.42 -16.45 -9.95
C SER A 326 -13.85 -15.51 -8.88
N TYR A 327 -14.55 -15.39 -7.77
CA TYR A 327 -14.21 -14.48 -6.70
C TYR A 327 -12.78 -14.74 -6.17
N PRO A 328 -11.89 -13.73 -6.14
CA PRO A 328 -10.46 -13.95 -5.97
C PRO A 328 -10.01 -13.99 -4.50
N ARG A 329 -10.93 -13.86 -3.54
CA ARG A 329 -10.66 -13.96 -2.09
C ARG A 329 -11.25 -15.27 -1.57
N THR A 330 -10.46 -16.33 -1.65
CA THR A 330 -10.80 -17.70 -1.24
C THR A 330 -9.59 -18.41 -0.66
N GLU A 331 -9.79 -19.15 0.42
CA GLU A 331 -8.82 -20.09 0.97
C GLU A 331 -8.94 -21.49 0.36
N SER A 332 -10.05 -21.77 -0.34
CA SER A 332 -10.33 -23.09 -0.90
C SER A 332 -9.44 -23.42 -2.09
N THR A 333 -8.94 -24.65 -2.07
CA THR A 333 -8.17 -25.28 -3.15
C THR A 333 -8.87 -26.53 -3.71
N ALA A 334 -9.96 -26.96 -3.08
CA ALA A 334 -10.83 -28.03 -3.57
C ALA A 334 -11.98 -27.45 -4.40
N TYR A 335 -12.23 -28.02 -5.58
CA TYR A 335 -13.44 -27.72 -6.35
C TYR A 335 -14.63 -28.48 -5.76
N PRO A 336 -15.81 -27.84 -5.62
CA PRO A 336 -16.99 -28.53 -5.09
C PRO A 336 -17.43 -29.64 -6.06
N PRO A 337 -18.06 -30.74 -5.57
CA PRO A 337 -18.49 -31.85 -6.42
C PRO A 337 -19.44 -31.46 -7.56
N SER A 338 -20.20 -30.37 -7.38
CA SER A 338 -21.12 -29.80 -8.37
C SER A 338 -20.43 -28.92 -9.44
N PHE A 339 -19.14 -28.63 -9.31
CA PHE A 339 -18.44 -27.72 -10.23
C PHE A 339 -18.32 -28.32 -11.64
N ASN A 340 -18.76 -27.59 -12.66
CA ASN A 340 -18.72 -28.04 -14.05
C ASN A 340 -17.33 -27.84 -14.69
N LEU A 341 -16.35 -28.65 -14.27
CA LEU A 341 -14.96 -28.61 -14.76
C LEU A 341 -14.88 -28.72 -16.29
N ALA A 342 -15.66 -29.64 -16.89
CA ALA A 342 -15.66 -29.87 -18.33
C ALA A 342 -16.19 -28.65 -19.11
N GLY A 343 -17.27 -28.03 -18.63
CA GLY A 343 -17.83 -26.81 -19.22
C GLY A 343 -16.85 -25.65 -19.15
N THR A 344 -16.25 -25.41 -17.97
CA THR A 344 -15.24 -24.37 -17.77
C THR A 344 -14.01 -24.57 -18.67
N LEU A 345 -13.53 -25.81 -18.79
CA LEU A 345 -12.43 -26.16 -19.70
C LEU A 345 -12.83 -25.91 -21.17
N ALA A 346 -14.04 -26.31 -21.58
CA ALA A 346 -14.52 -26.14 -22.94
C ALA A 346 -14.63 -24.67 -23.37
N GLN A 347 -14.87 -23.74 -22.46
CA GLN A 347 -14.87 -22.30 -22.76
C GLN A 347 -13.50 -21.80 -23.25
N GLN A 348 -12.41 -22.47 -22.87
CA GLN A 348 -11.04 -22.07 -23.21
C GLN A 348 -10.56 -22.60 -24.57
N LYS A 349 -11.33 -23.48 -25.24
CA LYS A 349 -10.91 -24.21 -26.45
C LYS A 349 -10.58 -23.31 -27.66
N ASN A 350 -11.21 -22.14 -27.75
CA ASN A 350 -11.07 -21.22 -28.88
C ASN A 350 -9.94 -20.18 -28.67
N ASN A 351 -9.22 -20.22 -27.55
CA ASN A 351 -8.13 -19.30 -27.29
C ASN A 351 -6.90 -19.65 -28.15
N ALA A 352 -6.26 -18.66 -28.78
CA ALA A 352 -5.13 -18.90 -29.69
C ALA A 352 -3.88 -19.47 -28.99
N VAL A 353 -3.71 -19.24 -27.68
CA VAL A 353 -2.50 -19.59 -26.93
C VAL A 353 -2.57 -21.01 -26.35
N TRP A 354 -3.72 -21.42 -25.82
CA TRP A 354 -3.89 -22.73 -25.17
C TRP A 354 -5.03 -23.59 -25.75
N GLY A 355 -5.83 -23.06 -26.66
CA GLY A 355 -6.96 -23.75 -27.27
C GLY A 355 -6.63 -25.11 -27.90
N PRO A 356 -5.50 -25.27 -28.64
CA PRO A 356 -5.08 -26.57 -29.15
C PRO A 356 -4.85 -27.61 -28.05
N TYR A 357 -4.19 -27.21 -26.95
CA TYR A 357 -3.96 -28.10 -25.80
C TYR A 357 -5.28 -28.50 -25.12
N VAL A 358 -6.18 -27.52 -24.91
CA VAL A 358 -7.51 -27.75 -24.33
C VAL A 358 -8.34 -28.69 -25.19
N THR A 359 -8.30 -28.54 -26.52
CA THR A 359 -9.03 -29.40 -27.46
C THR A 359 -8.54 -30.84 -27.37
N ALA A 360 -7.23 -31.05 -27.35
CA ALA A 360 -6.64 -32.38 -27.16
C ALA A 360 -7.01 -33.00 -25.80
N LEU A 361 -6.96 -32.20 -24.72
CA LEU A 361 -7.30 -32.65 -23.37
C LEU A 361 -8.76 -33.08 -23.25
N LEU A 362 -9.69 -32.36 -23.88
CA LEU A 362 -11.11 -32.73 -23.92
C LEU A 362 -11.36 -34.04 -24.68
N GLN A 363 -10.59 -34.31 -25.74
CA GLN A 363 -10.69 -35.55 -26.52
C GLN A 363 -10.11 -36.76 -25.78
N GLN A 364 -8.98 -36.58 -25.10
CA GLN A 364 -8.29 -37.65 -24.36
C GLN A 364 -8.95 -37.95 -23.01
N GLY A 365 -9.71 -37.00 -22.47
CA GLY A 365 -10.31 -37.06 -21.14
C GLY A 365 -9.50 -36.23 -20.14
N HIS A 366 -10.16 -35.22 -19.56
CA HIS A 366 -9.55 -34.40 -18.51
C HIS A 366 -9.52 -35.15 -17.18
N MET A 367 -8.58 -34.79 -16.32
CA MET A 367 -8.43 -35.36 -14.98
C MET A 367 -9.28 -34.60 -13.98
N ARG A 368 -9.70 -35.29 -12.91
CA ARG A 368 -10.18 -34.59 -11.72
C ARG A 368 -9.01 -33.84 -11.07
N PRO A 369 -9.21 -32.62 -10.58
CA PRO A 369 -8.22 -31.90 -9.79
C PRO A 369 -7.73 -32.73 -8.60
N LYS A 370 -6.49 -32.48 -8.17
CA LYS A 370 -5.95 -33.10 -6.95
C LYS A 370 -6.80 -32.63 -5.75
N ALA A 371 -6.96 -33.51 -4.76
CA ALA A 371 -7.66 -33.17 -3.52
C ALA A 371 -7.02 -31.92 -2.87
N GLY A 372 -7.87 -30.96 -2.49
CA GLY A 372 -7.49 -29.73 -1.81
C GLY A 372 -8.24 -29.57 -0.49
N LYS A 373 -8.11 -28.39 0.11
CA LYS A 373 -8.89 -27.93 1.28
C LYS A 373 -10.14 -27.20 0.78
N ASP A 374 -11.29 -27.56 1.33
CA ASP A 374 -12.51 -26.74 1.25
C ASP A 374 -12.59 -25.90 2.53
N ALA A 375 -12.56 -24.58 2.38
CA ALA A 375 -12.65 -23.66 3.50
C ALA A 375 -14.10 -23.21 3.78
N GLY A 376 -15.08 -23.69 2.99
CA GLY A 376 -16.48 -23.32 3.15
C GLY A 376 -16.80 -21.89 2.71
N ASP A 377 -15.93 -21.25 1.94
CA ASP A 377 -16.07 -19.90 1.43
C ASP A 377 -16.52 -19.89 -0.05
N HIS A 378 -15.58 -20.05 -0.97
CA HIS A 378 -15.75 -19.92 -2.41
C HIS A 378 -14.96 -21.00 -3.13
N PRO A 379 -15.39 -21.46 -4.32
CA PRO A 379 -14.57 -22.34 -5.15
C PRO A 379 -13.20 -21.69 -5.48
N PRO A 380 -12.19 -22.50 -5.88
CA PRO A 380 -10.89 -21.99 -6.29
C PRO A 380 -10.99 -20.92 -7.39
N ILE A 381 -10.00 -20.03 -7.46
CA ILE A 381 -9.90 -18.96 -8.45
C ILE A 381 -9.78 -19.57 -9.85
N THR A 382 -10.80 -19.38 -10.68
CA THR A 382 -11.02 -20.13 -11.92
C THR A 382 -11.45 -19.18 -13.04
N PRO A 383 -11.01 -19.39 -14.31
CA PRO A 383 -11.52 -18.61 -15.44
C PRO A 383 -12.99 -18.93 -15.72
N MET A 384 -13.85 -17.91 -15.77
CA MET A 384 -15.30 -18.04 -15.98
C MET A 384 -15.76 -17.73 -17.41
N ARG A 385 -14.81 -17.28 -18.24
CA ARG A 385 -14.92 -17.18 -19.70
C ARG A 385 -13.53 -17.11 -20.32
N SER A 386 -13.45 -17.25 -21.64
CA SER A 386 -12.21 -16.97 -22.38
C SER A 386 -12.00 -15.47 -22.57
N ALA A 387 -10.74 -15.07 -22.70
CA ALA A 387 -10.31 -13.72 -23.04
C ALA A 387 -9.25 -13.78 -24.14
N SER A 388 -9.11 -12.70 -24.90
CA SER A 388 -8.01 -12.48 -25.83
C SER A 388 -7.04 -11.40 -25.33
N PRO A 389 -5.77 -11.39 -25.80
CA PRO A 389 -4.84 -10.29 -25.52
C PRO A 389 -5.29 -8.90 -26.02
N GLY A 390 -6.37 -8.84 -26.83
CA GLY A 390 -6.99 -7.58 -27.23
C GLY A 390 -8.01 -7.04 -26.22
N GLU A 391 -8.60 -7.90 -25.39
CA GLU A 391 -9.59 -7.54 -24.35
C GLU A 391 -8.94 -7.21 -23.00
N LEU A 392 -7.82 -7.86 -22.70
CA LEU A 392 -7.01 -7.67 -21.50
C LEU A 392 -5.59 -7.34 -21.94
N SER A 393 -4.95 -6.36 -21.31
CA SER A 393 -3.60 -5.92 -21.66
C SER A 393 -2.72 -5.73 -20.43
N GLY A 394 -1.40 -5.78 -20.62
CA GLY A 394 -0.44 -5.60 -19.53
C GLY A 394 -0.60 -6.65 -18.42
N ASP A 395 -0.59 -6.19 -17.17
CA ASP A 395 -0.66 -7.07 -16.00
C ASP A 395 -2.03 -7.75 -15.85
N GLU A 396 -3.13 -7.17 -16.36
CA GLU A 396 -4.44 -7.86 -16.37
C GLU A 396 -4.38 -9.15 -17.19
N TRP A 397 -3.76 -9.11 -18.37
CA TRP A 397 -3.57 -10.31 -19.20
C TRP A 397 -2.63 -11.31 -18.52
N ARG A 398 -1.51 -10.84 -17.96
CA ARG A 398 -0.51 -11.73 -17.32
C ARG A 398 -1.12 -12.51 -16.14
N ILE A 399 -1.93 -11.86 -15.32
CA ILE A 399 -2.65 -12.51 -14.21
C ILE A 399 -3.73 -13.45 -14.73
N PHE A 400 -4.56 -13.01 -15.68
CA PHE A 400 -5.60 -13.85 -16.26
C PHE A 400 -5.04 -15.10 -16.97
N GLU A 401 -3.95 -14.95 -17.73
CA GLU A 401 -3.24 -16.04 -18.39
C GLU A 401 -2.73 -17.06 -17.35
N TYR A 402 -2.13 -16.59 -16.26
CA TYR A 402 -1.68 -17.49 -15.19
C TYR A 402 -2.84 -18.26 -14.57
N ILE A 403 -3.92 -17.57 -14.16
CA ILE A 403 -5.12 -18.20 -13.58
C ILE A 403 -5.68 -19.27 -14.54
N THR A 404 -5.76 -18.94 -15.83
CA THR A 404 -6.31 -19.85 -16.84
C THR A 404 -5.41 -21.07 -17.06
N ARG A 405 -4.09 -20.87 -17.21
CA ARG A 405 -3.14 -21.98 -17.34
C ARG A 405 -3.09 -22.86 -16.10
N HIS A 406 -3.18 -22.28 -14.91
CA HIS A 406 -3.22 -23.02 -13.65
C HIS A 406 -4.49 -23.87 -13.54
N PHE A 407 -5.65 -23.33 -13.91
CA PHE A 407 -6.89 -24.11 -13.99
C PHE A 407 -6.73 -25.28 -14.96
N ILE A 408 -6.29 -25.04 -16.20
CA ILE A 408 -6.09 -26.09 -17.21
C ILE A 408 -5.11 -27.15 -16.68
N ALA A 409 -4.01 -26.73 -16.07
CA ALA A 409 -3.04 -27.63 -15.46
C ALA A 409 -3.63 -28.48 -14.34
N SER A 410 -4.51 -27.93 -13.49
CA SER A 410 -5.15 -28.68 -12.41
C SER A 410 -6.05 -29.81 -12.91
N VAL A 411 -6.54 -29.72 -14.15
CA VAL A 411 -7.34 -30.77 -14.83
C VAL A 411 -6.56 -31.55 -15.90
N SER A 412 -5.26 -31.30 -16.03
CA SER A 412 -4.35 -32.06 -16.91
C SER A 412 -3.78 -33.31 -16.21
N PRO A 413 -3.19 -34.27 -16.94
CA PRO A 413 -2.41 -35.35 -16.36
C PRO A 413 -1.18 -34.84 -15.58
N ASP A 414 -0.70 -35.65 -14.64
CA ASP A 414 0.58 -35.41 -13.95
C ASP A 414 1.74 -35.52 -14.95
N CYS A 415 2.87 -34.87 -14.64
CA CYS A 415 4.07 -35.01 -15.47
C CYS A 415 4.85 -36.25 -15.02
N ARG A 416 5.08 -37.20 -15.94
CA ARG A 416 5.83 -38.42 -15.70
C ARG A 416 7.27 -38.26 -16.15
N LEU A 417 8.17 -38.65 -15.27
CA LEU A 417 9.61 -38.53 -15.44
C LEU A 417 10.24 -39.91 -15.26
N ILE A 418 11.30 -40.17 -16.00
CA ILE A 418 12.19 -41.30 -15.74
C ILE A 418 13.42 -40.76 -15.05
N ARG A 419 13.68 -41.21 -13.82
CA ARG A 419 14.87 -40.87 -13.06
C ARG A 419 15.88 -42.01 -13.14
N THR A 420 17.09 -41.68 -13.56
CA THR A 420 18.22 -42.61 -13.57
C THR A 420 19.22 -42.14 -12.53
N LYS A 421 19.51 -42.99 -11.54
CA LYS A 421 20.56 -42.75 -10.53
C LYS A 421 21.65 -43.81 -10.67
N ILE A 422 22.89 -43.36 -10.76
CA ILE A 422 24.09 -44.21 -10.81
C ILE A 422 24.87 -43.96 -9.53
N THR A 423 25.17 -45.03 -8.80
CA THR A 423 25.99 -44.98 -7.59
C THR A 423 27.29 -45.73 -7.82
N ILE A 424 28.39 -45.12 -7.44
CA ILE A 424 29.73 -45.67 -7.51
C ILE A 424 30.32 -45.78 -6.11
N GLU A 425 31.14 -46.81 -5.90
CA GLU A 425 32.02 -46.93 -4.75
C GLU A 425 33.45 -46.64 -5.17
N LEU A 426 34.14 -45.85 -4.35
CA LEU A 426 35.50 -45.40 -4.58
C LEU A 426 36.23 -45.28 -3.25
N GLY A 427 37.19 -46.17 -3.00
CA GLY A 427 38.04 -46.11 -1.80
C GLY A 427 37.27 -46.25 -0.48
N GLY A 428 36.17 -46.99 -0.48
CA GLY A 428 35.26 -47.16 0.66
C GLY A 428 34.20 -46.06 0.82
N GLU A 429 34.14 -45.10 -0.09
CA GLU A 429 33.16 -44.01 -0.10
C GLU A 429 32.17 -44.16 -1.26
N PHE A 430 30.94 -43.65 -1.07
CA PHE A 430 29.88 -43.74 -2.06
C PHE A 430 29.58 -42.37 -2.67
N PHE A 431 29.40 -42.36 -3.98
CA PHE A 431 29.06 -41.16 -4.73
C PHE A 431 27.95 -41.48 -5.72
N SER A 432 27.08 -40.52 -5.98
CA SER A 432 25.98 -40.70 -6.91
C SER A 432 25.78 -39.53 -7.85
N ILE A 433 25.26 -39.84 -9.03
CA ILE A 433 24.79 -38.86 -10.01
C ILE A 433 23.38 -39.27 -10.41
N SER A 434 22.49 -38.30 -10.57
CA SER A 434 21.11 -38.53 -11.00
C SER A 434 20.81 -37.65 -12.20
N GLY A 435 20.18 -38.22 -13.22
CA GLY A 435 19.54 -37.47 -14.29
C GLY A 435 18.05 -37.81 -14.36
N LYS A 436 17.27 -36.97 -15.03
CA LYS A 436 15.84 -37.12 -15.19
C LYS A 436 15.44 -36.75 -16.61
N VAL A 437 14.56 -37.53 -17.23
CA VAL A 437 14.06 -37.30 -18.59
C VAL A 437 12.55 -37.28 -18.55
N VAL A 438 11.94 -36.36 -19.30
CA VAL A 438 10.48 -36.27 -19.40
C VAL A 438 9.98 -37.43 -20.25
N GLU A 439 9.18 -38.31 -19.66
CA GLU A 439 8.45 -39.36 -20.37
C GLU A 439 7.13 -38.80 -20.92
N ASP A 440 6.40 -38.09 -20.07
CA ASP A 440 5.15 -37.41 -20.42
C ASP A 440 5.12 -36.03 -19.74
N PRO A 441 5.07 -34.91 -20.50
CA PRO A 441 5.07 -33.59 -19.91
C PRO A 441 3.81 -33.29 -19.08
N GLY A 442 2.67 -33.97 -19.32
CA GLY A 442 1.42 -33.73 -18.60
C GLY A 442 1.05 -32.24 -18.53
N PHE A 443 0.73 -31.76 -17.32
CA PHE A 443 0.42 -30.34 -17.07
C PHE A 443 1.59 -29.37 -17.32
N THR A 444 2.84 -29.83 -17.30
CA THR A 444 4.00 -28.93 -17.49
C THR A 444 4.09 -28.40 -18.92
N ALA A 445 3.42 -29.04 -19.89
CA ALA A 445 3.27 -28.52 -21.24
C ALA A 445 2.48 -27.21 -21.31
N ILE A 446 1.53 -26.97 -20.38
CA ILE A 446 0.71 -25.75 -20.37
C ILE A 446 1.21 -24.69 -19.38
N MET A 447 2.15 -25.03 -18.51
CA MET A 447 2.74 -24.13 -17.50
C MET A 447 4.24 -23.90 -17.77
N PRO A 448 4.61 -22.82 -18.49
CA PRO A 448 6.00 -22.57 -18.87
C PRO A 448 7.00 -22.55 -17.70
N HIS A 449 6.61 -21.97 -16.56
CA HIS A 449 7.45 -21.90 -15.35
C HIS A 449 7.58 -23.24 -14.60
N ALA A 450 6.79 -24.25 -14.96
CA ALA A 450 6.84 -25.59 -14.40
C ALA A 450 7.50 -26.61 -15.36
N ARG A 451 7.99 -26.17 -16.53
CA ARG A 451 8.65 -27.04 -17.50
C ARG A 451 9.86 -27.74 -16.86
N VAL A 452 10.01 -29.02 -17.16
CA VAL A 452 11.17 -29.82 -16.74
C VAL A 452 12.10 -29.95 -17.95
N GLU A 453 13.37 -29.66 -17.75
CA GLU A 453 14.42 -29.88 -18.75
C GLU A 453 14.99 -31.30 -18.61
N ASP A 454 15.24 -31.95 -19.75
CA ASP A 454 15.87 -33.26 -19.81
C ASP A 454 17.32 -33.18 -19.36
N ASP A 455 17.66 -33.99 -18.36
CA ASP A 455 19.03 -34.25 -17.92
C ASP A 455 19.35 -35.73 -18.19
N ARG A 456 19.92 -35.98 -19.38
CA ARG A 456 20.12 -37.33 -19.92
C ARG A 456 21.40 -37.96 -19.40
N MET A 457 21.25 -39.10 -18.72
CA MET A 457 22.39 -39.93 -18.31
C MET A 457 22.95 -40.75 -19.49
N PRO A 458 24.26 -41.04 -19.51
CA PRO A 458 24.83 -41.96 -20.49
C PRO A 458 24.21 -43.35 -20.38
N THR A 459 24.03 -44.02 -21.52
CA THR A 459 23.49 -45.38 -21.60
C THR A 459 24.61 -46.43 -21.52
N GLY A 460 24.23 -47.70 -21.29
CA GLY A 460 25.19 -48.81 -21.29
C GLY A 460 26.15 -48.81 -20.10
N ILE A 461 25.68 -48.39 -18.93
CA ILE A 461 26.39 -48.50 -17.65
C ILE A 461 25.66 -49.55 -16.82
N ASN A 462 26.37 -50.60 -16.41
CA ASN A 462 25.83 -51.71 -15.64
C ASN A 462 26.46 -51.79 -14.24
N LYS A 463 25.76 -52.42 -13.30
CA LYS A 463 26.34 -52.77 -12.00
C LYS A 463 27.57 -53.67 -12.22
N GLY A 464 28.67 -53.34 -11.56
CA GLY A 464 29.96 -54.01 -11.72
C GLY A 464 30.89 -53.35 -12.74
N ASP A 465 30.39 -52.43 -13.57
CA ASP A 465 31.26 -51.64 -14.46
C ASP A 465 32.28 -50.84 -13.65
N SER A 466 33.44 -50.59 -14.24
CA SER A 466 34.48 -49.74 -13.65
C SER A 466 34.56 -48.39 -14.37
N PHE A 467 34.64 -47.32 -13.59
CA PHE A 467 34.93 -45.97 -14.07
C PHE A 467 36.37 -45.61 -13.77
N GLN A 468 37.15 -45.35 -14.81
CA GLN A 468 38.42 -44.65 -14.65
C GLN A 468 38.12 -43.17 -14.41
N LEU A 469 38.45 -42.67 -13.22
CA LEU A 469 38.26 -41.26 -12.90
C LEU A 469 39.40 -40.43 -13.51
N SER A 470 39.03 -39.33 -14.15
CA SER A 470 39.99 -38.34 -14.63
C SER A 470 40.52 -37.49 -13.47
N ASP A 471 39.67 -37.22 -12.47
CA ASP A 471 40.04 -36.41 -11.32
C ASP A 471 39.18 -36.74 -10.08
N VAL A 472 39.69 -36.41 -8.89
CA VAL A 472 38.91 -36.40 -7.64
C VAL A 472 39.24 -35.10 -6.92
N ARG A 473 38.33 -34.14 -7.00
CA ARG A 473 38.57 -32.80 -6.47
C ARG A 473 38.09 -32.70 -5.04
N LEU A 474 38.92 -32.13 -4.18
CA LEU A 474 38.50 -31.63 -2.88
C LEU A 474 38.12 -30.16 -3.05
N LEU A 475 36.82 -29.88 -3.08
CA LEU A 475 36.32 -28.52 -3.20
C LEU A 475 36.05 -27.96 -1.81
N ALA A 476 36.77 -26.89 -1.45
CA ALA A 476 36.40 -26.05 -0.33
C ALA A 476 35.20 -25.18 -0.71
N GLY A 477 34.28 -25.02 0.22
CA GLY A 477 33.15 -24.12 0.14
C GLY A 477 32.89 -23.51 1.50
N GLN A 478 32.03 -22.50 1.53
CA GLN A 478 31.64 -21.84 2.76
C GLN A 478 30.12 -21.69 2.78
N THR A 479 29.50 -22.01 3.92
CA THR A 479 28.04 -21.86 4.06
C THR A 479 27.65 -20.39 3.89
N GLN A 480 26.51 -20.14 3.25
CA GLN A 480 26.04 -18.78 2.99
C GLN A 480 24.89 -18.41 3.93
N PRO A 481 24.78 -17.13 4.35
CA PRO A 481 23.62 -16.68 5.11
C PRO A 481 22.34 -16.82 4.26
N PRO A 482 21.16 -16.90 4.89
CA PRO A 482 19.91 -16.84 4.15
C PRO A 482 19.77 -15.49 3.41
N SER A 483 18.91 -15.42 2.40
CA SER A 483 18.52 -14.12 1.83
C SER A 483 17.44 -13.47 2.69
N TYR A 484 17.26 -12.15 2.54
CA TYR A 484 16.05 -11.48 3.03
C TYR A 484 14.80 -12.15 2.45
N LEU A 485 13.68 -12.05 3.16
CA LEU A 485 12.39 -12.60 2.70
C LEU A 485 11.97 -11.90 1.41
N THR A 486 11.45 -12.64 0.45
CA THR A 486 10.63 -12.08 -0.62
C THR A 486 9.21 -11.81 -0.12
N GLU A 487 8.40 -11.03 -0.84
CA GLU A 487 6.95 -10.92 -0.55
C GLU A 487 6.28 -12.31 -0.54
N SER A 488 6.68 -13.22 -1.44
CA SER A 488 6.20 -14.61 -1.47
C SER A 488 6.52 -15.37 -0.18
N ASP A 489 7.76 -15.26 0.32
CA ASP A 489 8.15 -15.90 1.58
C ASP A 489 7.38 -15.31 2.78
N LEU A 490 7.19 -14.00 2.80
CA LEU A 490 6.45 -13.30 3.86
C LEU A 490 4.97 -13.72 3.87
N ILE A 491 4.33 -13.82 2.70
CA ILE A 491 2.97 -14.35 2.58
C ILE A 491 2.91 -15.77 3.17
N GLY A 492 3.86 -16.64 2.78
CA GLY A 492 3.91 -18.02 3.28
C GLY A 492 4.12 -18.10 4.79
N LEU A 493 4.90 -17.19 5.39
CA LEU A 493 5.06 -17.11 6.84
C LEU A 493 3.80 -16.61 7.54
N MET A 494 3.10 -15.62 6.98
CA MET A 494 1.83 -15.12 7.54
C MET A 494 0.75 -16.21 7.54
N GLU A 495 0.57 -16.91 6.40
CA GLU A 495 -0.36 -18.04 6.27
C GLU A 495 -0.01 -19.16 7.26
N LYS A 496 1.26 -19.57 7.31
CA LYS A 496 1.74 -20.64 8.23
C LYS A 496 1.47 -20.31 9.69
N ASN A 497 1.53 -19.03 10.07
CA ASN A 497 1.33 -18.59 11.45
C ASN A 497 -0.10 -18.09 11.72
N GLY A 498 -1.04 -18.25 10.79
CA GLY A 498 -2.44 -17.92 10.98
C GLY A 498 -2.69 -16.44 11.27
N ILE A 499 -1.96 -15.53 10.62
CA ILE A 499 -2.19 -14.07 10.71
C ILE A 499 -2.50 -13.49 9.33
N GLY A 500 -3.37 -12.47 9.29
CA GLY A 500 -3.81 -11.88 8.02
C GLY A 500 -4.79 -12.76 7.25
N THR A 501 -5.64 -13.52 7.96
CA THR A 501 -6.71 -14.35 7.40
C THR A 501 -7.76 -13.50 6.64
N ASP A 502 -8.70 -14.15 5.95
CA ASP A 502 -9.74 -13.47 5.14
C ASP A 502 -9.16 -12.53 4.07
N ALA A 503 -8.12 -12.99 3.37
CA ALA A 503 -7.42 -12.24 2.31
C ALA A 503 -6.82 -10.88 2.75
N SER A 504 -6.58 -10.66 4.05
CA SER A 504 -6.03 -9.41 4.58
C SER A 504 -4.49 -9.32 4.54
N ILE A 505 -3.77 -10.43 4.25
CA ILE A 505 -2.30 -10.47 4.09
C ILE A 505 -1.76 -9.31 3.24
N SER A 506 -2.35 -9.08 2.06
CA SER A 506 -1.88 -8.07 1.11
C SER A 506 -1.90 -6.65 1.71
N THR A 507 -2.90 -6.36 2.55
CA THR A 507 -3.06 -5.07 3.24
C THR A 507 -1.98 -4.87 4.28
N HIS A 508 -1.70 -5.88 5.11
CA HIS A 508 -0.68 -5.77 6.15
C HIS A 508 0.75 -5.65 5.59
N ILE A 509 1.05 -6.37 4.50
CA ILE A 509 2.31 -6.21 3.77
C ILE A 509 2.42 -4.80 3.17
N ASN A 510 1.35 -4.29 2.55
CA ASN A 510 1.35 -2.93 2.00
C ASN A 510 1.53 -1.87 3.08
N ASN A 511 0.90 -2.04 4.25
CA ASN A 511 1.00 -1.10 5.38
C ASN A 511 2.45 -0.92 5.84
N ILE A 512 3.23 -1.99 6.03
CA ILE A 512 4.62 -1.87 6.49
C ILE A 512 5.53 -1.21 5.46
N VAL A 513 5.17 -1.29 4.17
CA VAL A 513 5.88 -0.61 3.07
C VAL A 513 5.50 0.87 3.01
N GLU A 514 4.21 1.21 3.06
CA GLU A 514 3.73 2.60 3.04
C GLU A 514 4.22 3.41 4.24
N ARG A 515 4.37 2.75 5.41
CA ARG A 515 4.92 3.34 6.63
C ARG A 515 6.44 3.50 6.61
N GLY A 516 7.13 2.97 5.59
CA GLY A 516 8.58 3.04 5.48
C GLY A 516 9.34 2.14 6.46
N TYR A 517 8.69 1.15 7.07
CA TYR A 517 9.34 0.16 7.93
C TYR A 517 10.06 -0.92 7.14
N CYS A 518 9.58 -1.19 5.93
CA CYS A 518 10.21 -2.08 4.98
C CYS A 518 10.22 -1.46 3.59
N SER A 519 11.23 -1.79 2.79
CA SER A 519 11.32 -1.39 1.39
C SER A 519 11.35 -2.63 0.52
N VAL A 520 10.78 -2.55 -0.68
CA VAL A 520 10.84 -3.66 -1.64
C VAL A 520 11.94 -3.42 -2.67
N GLN A 521 12.89 -4.33 -2.72
CA GLN A 521 14.06 -4.30 -3.60
C GLN A 521 13.85 -5.16 -4.86
N ALA A 522 14.86 -5.20 -5.73
CA ALA A 522 14.88 -6.09 -6.90
C ALA A 522 14.60 -7.54 -6.48
N GLY A 523 13.83 -8.26 -7.29
CA GLY A 523 13.37 -9.62 -6.95
C GLY A 523 12.26 -9.67 -5.90
N ARG A 524 11.55 -8.56 -5.65
CA ARG A 524 10.48 -8.44 -4.63
C ARG A 524 10.97 -8.75 -3.20
N VAL A 525 12.24 -8.45 -2.91
CA VAL A 525 12.86 -8.70 -1.61
C VAL A 525 12.45 -7.62 -0.59
N MET A 526 11.94 -8.05 0.56
CA MET A 526 11.50 -7.23 1.68
C MET A 526 12.69 -6.91 2.60
N LYS A 527 13.24 -5.71 2.49
CA LYS A 527 14.35 -5.24 3.33
C LYS A 527 13.85 -4.26 4.41
N PRO A 528 13.93 -4.61 5.70
CA PRO A 528 13.62 -3.70 6.80
C PRO A 528 14.46 -2.42 6.73
N SER A 529 13.84 -1.29 7.05
CA SER A 529 14.53 -0.02 7.25
C SER A 529 15.15 0.05 8.65
N LYS A 530 16.05 1.01 8.86
CA LYS A 530 16.63 1.29 10.17
C LYS A 530 15.55 1.49 11.24
N LEU A 531 14.50 2.26 10.92
CA LEU A 531 13.36 2.47 11.82
C LEU A 531 12.60 1.17 12.08
N GLY A 532 12.31 0.38 11.03
CA GLY A 532 11.61 -0.89 11.19
C GLY A 532 12.33 -1.89 12.09
N ILE A 533 13.66 -1.98 11.97
CA ILE A 533 14.50 -2.85 12.82
C ILE A 533 14.41 -2.40 14.28
N VAL A 534 14.67 -1.12 14.55
CA VAL A 534 14.71 -0.58 15.92
C VAL A 534 13.33 -0.64 16.58
N LEU A 535 12.26 -0.41 15.82
CA LEU A 535 10.88 -0.55 16.30
C LEU A 535 10.61 -1.98 16.77
N ILE A 536 10.94 -2.98 15.96
CA ILE A 536 10.72 -4.39 16.33
C ILE A 536 11.61 -4.79 17.51
N HIS A 537 12.89 -4.45 17.50
CA HIS A 537 13.79 -4.77 18.61
C HIS A 537 13.36 -4.09 19.91
N GLY A 538 12.94 -2.83 19.83
CA GLY A 538 12.44 -2.06 20.97
C GLY A 538 11.18 -2.63 21.59
N ILE A 539 10.17 -2.93 20.77
CA ILE A 539 8.93 -3.56 21.26
C ILE A 539 9.23 -4.95 21.83
N LYS A 540 10.04 -5.76 21.11
CA LYS A 540 10.39 -7.12 21.54
C LYS A 540 11.22 -7.16 22.83
N ALA A 541 12.06 -6.15 23.07
CA ALA A 541 12.83 -6.03 24.31
C ALA A 541 11.95 -5.76 25.53
N ILE A 542 10.78 -5.15 25.33
CA ILE A 542 9.78 -4.95 26.37
C ILE A 542 8.87 -6.17 26.47
N ASP A 543 8.09 -6.46 25.43
CA ASP A 543 7.19 -7.61 25.37
C ASP A 543 7.30 -8.33 24.01
N PRO A 544 7.96 -9.50 23.95
CA PRO A 544 8.06 -10.30 22.74
C PRO A 544 6.71 -10.68 22.12
N GLU A 545 5.65 -10.85 22.92
CA GLU A 545 4.34 -11.27 22.42
C GLU A 545 3.63 -10.18 21.61
N LEU A 546 4.04 -8.91 21.71
CA LEU A 546 3.56 -7.83 20.84
C LEU A 546 4.14 -7.91 19.42
N VAL A 547 5.22 -8.68 19.22
CA VAL A 547 5.89 -8.90 17.93
C VAL A 547 5.65 -10.31 17.41
N LEU A 548 5.62 -11.32 18.27
CA LEU A 548 5.37 -12.70 17.85
C LEU A 548 3.93 -12.85 17.33
N PRO A 549 3.69 -13.67 16.30
CA PRO A 549 2.37 -13.79 15.68
C PRO A 549 1.32 -14.47 16.57
N LEU A 550 1.73 -15.11 17.67
CA LEU A 550 0.88 -15.95 18.52
C LEU A 550 -0.36 -15.23 19.05
N VAL A 551 -0.19 -14.02 19.59
CA VAL A 551 -1.32 -13.23 20.14
C VAL A 551 -2.30 -12.89 19.02
N ARG A 552 -1.80 -12.42 17.88
CA ARG A 552 -2.66 -12.07 16.74
C ARG A 552 -3.39 -13.30 16.19
N SER A 553 -2.71 -14.42 16.04
CA SER A 553 -3.32 -15.66 15.52
C SER A 553 -4.49 -16.14 16.38
N ARG A 554 -4.35 -16.06 17.72
CA ARG A 554 -5.46 -16.37 18.64
C ARG A 554 -6.63 -15.40 18.50
N VAL A 555 -6.37 -14.11 18.28
CA VAL A 555 -7.43 -13.13 18.03
C VAL A 555 -8.18 -13.44 16.73
N GLU A 556 -7.48 -13.78 15.64
CA GLU A 556 -8.10 -14.20 14.36
C GLU A 556 -8.95 -15.48 14.52
N GLU A 557 -8.49 -16.41 15.37
CA GLU A 557 -9.25 -17.61 15.72
C GLU A 557 -10.55 -17.27 16.46
N TYR A 558 -10.51 -16.39 17.46
CA TYR A 558 -11.71 -15.94 18.18
C TYR A 558 -12.67 -15.16 17.28
N VAL A 559 -12.15 -14.32 16.38
CA VAL A 559 -12.96 -13.64 15.35
C VAL A 559 -13.65 -14.66 14.44
N THR A 560 -12.97 -15.75 14.07
CA THR A 560 -13.56 -16.85 13.31
C THR A 560 -14.64 -17.59 14.12
N HIS A 561 -14.46 -17.79 15.43
CA HIS A 561 -15.50 -18.35 16.29
C HIS A 561 -16.76 -17.45 16.36
N ILE A 562 -16.61 -16.11 16.27
CA ILE A 562 -17.76 -15.22 16.13
C ILE A 562 -18.48 -15.50 14.80
N ALA A 563 -17.75 -15.56 13.68
CA ALA A 563 -18.33 -15.79 12.36
C ALA A 563 -19.13 -17.10 12.27
N GLU A 564 -18.68 -18.14 12.98
CA GLU A 564 -19.32 -19.46 13.07
C GLU A 564 -20.45 -19.54 14.12
N GLY A 565 -20.71 -18.47 14.88
CA GLY A 565 -21.71 -18.45 15.95
C GLY A 565 -21.30 -19.22 17.21
N ARG A 566 -20.01 -19.54 17.37
CA ARG A 566 -19.44 -20.24 18.53
C ARG A 566 -18.98 -19.32 19.66
N ALA A 567 -18.88 -18.01 19.39
CA ALA A 567 -18.53 -16.98 20.38
C ALA A 567 -19.37 -15.71 20.16
N GLN A 568 -19.55 -14.93 21.23
CA GLN A 568 -20.25 -13.64 21.18
C GLN A 568 -19.26 -12.49 20.97
N LEU A 569 -19.70 -11.46 20.23
CA LEU A 569 -18.91 -10.26 19.91
C LEU A 569 -18.32 -9.60 21.17
N ASP A 570 -19.18 -9.28 22.15
CA ASP A 570 -18.80 -8.52 23.34
C ASP A 570 -17.80 -9.28 24.23
N ASP A 571 -17.90 -10.61 24.29
CA ASP A 571 -17.00 -11.44 25.08
C ASP A 571 -15.59 -11.47 24.50
N VAL A 572 -15.48 -11.64 23.17
CA VAL A 572 -14.18 -11.64 22.47
C VAL A 572 -13.54 -10.25 22.51
N LEU A 573 -14.34 -9.19 22.31
CA LEU A 573 -13.88 -7.81 22.40
C LEU A 573 -13.31 -7.52 23.79
N ARG A 574 -14.09 -7.79 24.85
CA ARG A 574 -13.69 -7.56 26.23
C ARG A 574 -12.40 -8.31 26.57
N TYR A 575 -12.37 -9.62 26.32
CA TYR A 575 -11.18 -10.43 26.60
C TYR A 575 -9.93 -9.93 25.87
N SER A 576 -10.06 -9.62 24.58
CA SER A 576 -8.93 -9.19 23.76
C SER A 576 -8.45 -7.78 24.16
N LEU A 577 -9.37 -6.86 24.45
CA LEU A 577 -9.03 -5.51 24.90
C LEU A 577 -8.38 -5.52 26.28
N ASP A 578 -8.86 -6.34 27.21
CA ASP A 578 -8.25 -6.49 28.55
C ASP A 578 -6.81 -7.01 28.44
N LEU A 579 -6.58 -8.01 27.58
CA LEU A 579 -5.24 -8.53 27.28
C LEU A 579 -4.31 -7.43 26.73
N PHE A 580 -4.75 -6.72 25.69
CA PHE A 580 -3.93 -5.66 25.09
C PHE A 580 -3.76 -4.45 26.01
N PHE A 581 -4.72 -4.16 26.88
CA PHE A 581 -4.61 -3.10 27.88
C PHE A 581 -3.53 -3.41 28.92
N ALA A 582 -3.49 -4.64 29.43
CA ALA A 582 -2.44 -5.09 30.34
C ALA A 582 -1.06 -4.99 29.68
N LYS A 583 -0.94 -5.42 28.42
CA LYS A 583 0.30 -5.28 27.64
C LYS A 583 0.68 -3.84 27.38
N PHE A 584 -0.30 -2.96 27.09
CA PHE A 584 -0.07 -1.54 26.87
C PHE A 584 0.47 -0.85 28.12
N LYS A 585 -0.09 -1.14 29.30
CA LYS A 585 0.43 -0.63 30.58
C LYS A 585 1.86 -1.05 30.82
N PHE A 586 2.14 -2.35 30.68
CA PHE A 586 3.49 -2.87 30.81
C PHE A 586 4.47 -2.22 29.82
N PHE A 587 4.03 -2.02 28.57
CA PHE A 587 4.79 -1.33 27.54
C PHE A 587 5.11 0.13 27.91
N LYS A 588 4.12 0.86 28.42
CA LYS A 588 4.26 2.26 28.85
C LYS A 588 5.21 2.41 30.04
N GLU A 589 5.15 1.50 31.01
CA GLU A 589 6.04 1.49 32.20
C GLU A 589 7.50 1.21 31.84
N HIS A 590 7.76 0.45 30.77
CA HIS A 590 9.11 0.02 30.37
C HIS A 590 9.60 0.69 29.08
N VAL A 591 8.98 1.80 28.68
CA VAL A 591 9.28 2.51 27.42
C VAL A 591 10.74 2.96 27.32
N ASP A 592 11.41 3.19 28.45
CA ASP A 592 12.81 3.61 28.49
C ASP A 592 13.77 2.56 27.88
N THR A 593 13.42 1.28 27.91
CA THR A 593 14.17 0.22 27.20
C THR A 593 14.13 0.43 25.69
N PHE A 594 12.97 0.81 25.15
CA PHE A 594 12.82 1.14 23.74
C PHE A 594 13.52 2.49 23.43
N ASP A 595 13.42 3.46 24.32
CA ASP A 595 14.10 4.75 24.19
C ASP A 595 15.63 4.61 24.10
N ALA A 596 16.22 3.73 24.92
CA ALA A 596 17.65 3.47 24.87
C ALA A 596 18.10 2.95 23.49
N LEU A 597 17.34 2.04 22.89
CA LEU A 597 17.61 1.51 21.54
C LEU A 597 17.40 2.58 20.45
N MET A 598 16.37 3.41 20.60
CA MET A 598 16.15 4.56 19.73
C MET A 598 17.29 5.57 19.84
N GLY A 599 17.81 5.85 21.03
CA GLY A 599 18.94 6.76 21.24
C GLY A 599 20.30 6.22 20.79
N ALA A 600 20.49 4.90 20.80
CA ALA A 600 21.66 4.27 20.19
C ALA A 600 21.61 4.33 18.65
N SER A 601 20.40 4.33 18.09
CA SER A 601 20.19 4.28 16.64
C SER A 601 20.03 5.66 16.02
N PHE A 602 19.41 6.60 16.70
CA PHE A 602 19.06 7.93 16.19
C PHE A 602 19.78 9.01 16.99
N SER A 603 20.18 10.05 16.30
CA SER A 603 20.94 11.15 16.86
C SER A 603 20.03 12.08 17.65
N ALA A 604 20.46 12.46 18.86
CA ALA A 604 19.78 13.49 19.65
C ALA A 604 19.60 14.77 18.82
N ILE A 605 18.49 15.48 19.05
CA ILE A 605 18.19 16.71 18.31
C ILE A 605 19.30 17.76 18.42
N SER A 606 19.96 17.82 19.59
CA SER A 606 21.09 18.71 19.87
C SER A 606 22.34 18.40 19.05
N ALA A 607 22.56 17.14 18.67
CA ALA A 607 23.68 16.69 17.84
C ALA A 607 23.40 16.80 16.33
N THR A 608 22.15 17.07 15.94
CA THR A 608 21.69 16.92 14.54
C THR A 608 21.36 18.26 13.89
N GLY A 609 21.43 18.31 12.55
CA GLY A 609 20.99 19.46 11.74
C GLY A 609 22.10 20.45 11.40
N LYS A 610 21.83 21.31 10.41
CA LYS A 610 22.78 22.30 9.89
C LYS A 610 22.44 23.70 10.41
N PRO A 611 23.40 24.50 10.90
CA PRO A 611 23.11 25.88 11.31
C PRO A 611 22.73 26.73 10.08
N ILE A 612 21.54 27.34 10.08
CA ILE A 612 21.07 28.15 8.92
C ILE A 612 20.49 29.54 9.26
N SER A 613 20.20 29.82 10.53
CA SER A 613 19.64 31.09 11.01
C SER A 613 20.00 31.28 12.50
N ARG A 614 19.83 32.47 13.09
CA ARG A 614 20.04 32.78 14.50
C ARG A 614 18.74 32.97 15.28
N CYS A 615 18.73 32.47 16.51
CA CYS A 615 17.64 32.62 17.47
C CYS A 615 17.55 34.06 17.98
N GLY A 616 16.35 34.64 18.01
CA GLY A 616 16.14 36.00 18.55
C GLY A 616 16.33 36.10 20.07
N ASN A 617 16.16 35.00 20.80
CA ASN A 617 16.28 34.98 22.27
C ASN A 617 17.74 34.95 22.75
N CYS A 618 18.58 34.06 22.19
CA CYS A 618 19.96 33.87 22.63
C CYS A 618 21.03 34.31 21.61
N MET A 619 20.62 34.73 20.41
CA MET A 619 21.50 35.16 19.30
C MET A 619 22.44 34.08 18.75
N ARG A 620 22.30 32.82 19.20
CA ARG A 620 23.05 31.65 18.71
C ARG A 620 22.35 31.00 17.52
N TYR A 621 23.09 30.16 16.78
CA TYR A 621 22.57 29.49 15.60
C TYR A 621 21.46 28.47 15.93
N LEU A 622 20.38 28.55 15.16
CA LEU A 622 19.34 27.55 15.01
C LEU A 622 19.81 26.49 13.99
N LYS A 623 19.68 25.21 14.37
CA LYS A 623 19.96 24.07 13.51
C LYS A 623 18.71 23.67 12.75
N HIS A 624 18.81 23.54 11.42
CA HIS A 624 17.77 23.02 10.57
C HIS A 624 17.83 21.50 10.49
N LEU A 625 16.71 20.91 10.88
CA LEU A 625 16.43 19.49 10.83
C LEU A 625 15.50 19.27 9.65
N ASN A 626 16.04 18.72 8.56
CA ASN A 626 15.32 18.52 7.30
C ASN A 626 14.45 17.25 7.32
N THR A 627 14.66 16.37 8.31
CA THR A 627 13.85 15.18 8.54
C THR A 627 12.42 15.59 8.86
N ARG A 628 11.42 14.86 8.35
CA ARG A 628 10.02 15.25 8.54
C ARG A 628 9.57 14.99 9.99
N PRO A 629 8.75 15.88 10.58
CA PRO A 629 8.45 17.23 10.10
C PRO A 629 9.69 18.14 10.20
N GLN A 630 9.97 18.90 9.12
CA GLN A 630 11.11 19.82 9.09
C GLN A 630 10.95 20.97 10.11
N ARG A 631 12.03 21.31 10.80
CA ARG A 631 12.02 22.23 11.95
C ARG A 631 13.36 22.91 12.20
N LEU A 632 13.35 24.03 12.89
CA LEU A 632 14.53 24.67 13.47
C LEU A 632 14.63 24.33 14.95
N TYR A 633 15.82 24.02 15.44
CA TYR A 633 16.07 23.77 16.86
C TYR A 633 17.14 24.72 17.39
N CYS A 634 16.90 25.30 18.56
CA CYS A 634 17.89 26.09 19.29
C CYS A 634 18.55 25.22 20.37
N PRO A 635 19.85 24.87 20.26
CA PRO A 635 20.52 24.05 21.27
C PRO A 635 20.73 24.75 22.62
N TYR A 636 20.60 26.08 22.67
CA TYR A 636 20.86 26.89 23.87
C TYR A 636 19.59 27.26 24.63
N CYS A 637 18.49 27.50 23.89
CA CYS A 637 17.18 27.71 24.51
C CYS A 637 16.40 26.40 24.66
N GLU A 638 16.87 25.32 24.04
CA GLU A 638 16.20 24.01 23.97
C GLU A 638 14.78 24.07 23.36
N VAL A 639 14.52 25.06 22.52
CA VAL A 639 13.22 25.28 21.85
C VAL A 639 13.27 24.83 20.39
N THR A 640 12.18 24.21 19.93
CA THR A 640 11.95 23.82 18.53
C THR A 640 10.90 24.72 17.88
N PHE A 641 11.15 25.15 16.64
CA PHE A 641 10.24 25.94 15.81
C PHE A 641 9.86 25.13 14.57
N GLY A 642 8.57 24.84 14.39
CA GLY A 642 8.06 24.19 13.19
C GLY A 642 8.25 25.06 11.93
N LEU A 643 8.39 24.40 10.78
CA LEU A 643 8.49 25.05 9.47
C LEU A 643 7.42 24.48 8.51
N PRO A 644 7.09 25.17 7.39
CA PRO A 644 6.19 24.63 6.38
C PRO A 644 6.68 23.29 5.83
N GLN A 645 5.77 22.36 5.57
CA GLN A 645 6.12 21.04 5.01
C GLN A 645 6.03 21.06 3.47
N GLY A 646 6.94 20.34 2.79
CA GLY A 646 6.91 20.20 1.32
C GLY A 646 7.55 21.35 0.54
N GLY A 647 8.51 22.05 1.13
CA GLY A 647 9.34 23.06 0.47
C GLY A 647 10.78 23.05 1.02
N ALA A 648 11.73 23.55 0.23
CA ALA A 648 13.14 23.64 0.62
C ALA A 648 13.39 24.90 1.46
N ILE A 649 13.84 24.71 2.70
CA ILE A 649 14.23 25.80 3.59
C ILE A 649 15.69 26.18 3.35
N LYS A 650 15.93 27.47 3.13
CA LYS A 650 17.28 28.02 2.90
C LYS A 650 17.58 29.16 3.89
N PRO A 651 18.87 29.42 4.17
CA PRO A 651 19.29 30.61 4.89
C PRO A 651 18.76 31.87 4.19
N TYR A 652 18.23 32.82 4.97
CA TYR A 652 17.82 34.13 4.49
C TYR A 652 18.53 35.21 5.33
N SER A 653 19.86 35.11 5.30
CA SER A 653 20.76 35.87 6.16
C SER A 653 20.66 37.38 5.92
N ASN A 654 20.90 38.15 6.99
CA ASN A 654 20.82 39.62 7.08
C ASN A 654 19.43 40.21 7.31
N PHE A 655 18.37 39.42 7.30
CA PHE A 655 17.03 39.89 7.65
C PHE A 655 16.64 39.39 9.03
N LYS A 656 16.22 40.31 9.90
CA LYS A 656 15.72 40.00 11.23
C LYS A 656 14.28 40.46 11.36
N CYS A 657 13.48 39.68 12.09
CA CYS A 657 12.15 40.10 12.45
C CYS A 657 12.25 41.31 13.40
N PRO A 658 11.54 42.43 13.14
CA PRO A 658 11.56 43.59 14.03
C PRO A 658 10.79 43.38 15.34
N ILE A 659 9.99 42.31 15.43
CA ILE A 659 9.15 42.00 16.60
C ILE A 659 9.96 41.22 17.65
N ASP A 660 10.69 40.20 17.21
CA ASP A 660 11.32 39.21 18.09
C ASP A 660 12.82 38.97 17.80
N ASN A 661 13.40 39.75 16.87
CA ASN A 661 14.82 39.74 16.53
C ASN A 661 15.35 38.40 15.97
N PHE A 662 14.48 37.44 15.63
CA PHE A 662 14.91 36.20 14.96
C PHE A 662 15.42 36.48 13.55
N GLU A 663 16.51 35.83 13.16
CA GLU A 663 16.97 35.84 11.77
C GLU A 663 16.02 34.99 10.92
N LEU A 664 15.58 35.53 9.78
CA LEU A 664 14.58 34.90 8.95
C LEU A 664 15.16 33.71 8.17
N VAL A 665 14.29 32.79 7.76
CA VAL A 665 14.58 31.76 6.74
C VAL A 665 13.65 31.95 5.55
N ILE A 666 13.98 31.38 4.39
CA ILE A 666 13.13 31.43 3.21
C ILE A 666 12.71 30.02 2.79
N CYS A 667 11.41 29.84 2.55
CA CYS A 667 10.86 28.59 2.03
C CYS A 667 10.69 28.71 0.52
N HIS A 668 11.25 27.76 -0.23
CA HIS A 668 11.04 27.60 -1.66
C HIS A 668 10.15 26.39 -1.93
N ILE A 669 9.07 26.58 -2.69
CA ILE A 669 8.18 25.50 -3.11
C ILE A 669 8.46 25.18 -4.57
N ASP A 670 8.33 23.90 -4.93
CA ASP A 670 8.33 23.46 -6.32
C ASP A 670 7.28 24.24 -7.12
N GLY A 671 7.66 24.68 -8.33
CA GLY A 671 6.85 25.63 -9.11
C GLY A 671 7.24 27.11 -8.92
N GLY A 672 8.24 27.39 -8.09
CA GLY A 672 8.95 28.68 -8.09
C GLY A 672 8.46 29.71 -7.07
N LYS A 673 7.43 29.40 -6.27
CA LYS A 673 6.94 30.27 -5.19
C LYS A 673 7.93 30.26 -4.02
N SER A 674 8.17 31.43 -3.43
CA SER A 674 9.03 31.56 -2.26
C SER A 674 8.54 32.65 -1.33
N PHE A 675 8.78 32.48 -0.03
CA PHE A 675 8.31 33.43 0.98
C PHE A 675 9.18 33.34 2.25
N PRO A 676 9.48 34.48 2.89
CA PRO A 676 10.26 34.53 4.12
C PRO A 676 9.42 34.11 5.34
N ILE A 677 10.12 33.61 6.36
CA ILE A 677 9.54 33.04 7.57
C ILE A 677 10.38 33.50 8.75
N CYS A 678 9.74 34.15 9.72
CA CYS A 678 10.28 34.30 11.06
C CYS A 678 9.97 33.01 11.83
N PRO A 679 10.98 32.28 12.36
CA PRO A 679 10.75 31.05 13.11
C PRO A 679 9.78 31.20 14.27
N ASN A 680 9.87 32.30 15.03
CA ASN A 680 9.01 32.50 16.18
C ASN A 680 7.60 32.96 15.78
N CYS A 681 7.45 34.02 14.97
CA CYS A 681 6.14 34.47 14.50
C CYS A 681 5.34 33.39 13.72
N TYR A 682 6.02 32.46 13.04
CA TYR A 682 5.36 31.34 12.35
C TYR A 682 4.72 30.34 13.29
N ASN A 683 5.31 30.13 14.47
CA ASN A 683 4.78 29.23 15.48
C ASN A 683 3.88 29.98 16.48
N ASN A 684 4.15 31.27 16.70
CA ASN A 684 3.50 32.14 17.66
C ASN A 684 3.12 33.48 17.00
N PRO A 685 2.06 33.55 16.18
CA PRO A 685 1.66 34.79 15.53
C PRO A 685 1.34 35.89 16.57
N PRO A 686 1.92 37.10 16.43
CA PRO A 686 1.75 38.16 17.41
C PRO A 686 0.41 38.91 17.31
N PHE A 687 -0.36 38.69 16.23
CA PHE A 687 -1.60 39.43 15.95
C PHE A 687 -2.85 38.67 16.45
N GLU A 688 -3.73 39.37 17.17
CA GLU A 688 -4.88 38.81 17.88
C GLU A 688 -5.90 38.12 16.95
N GLU A 689 -6.13 38.68 15.76
CA GLU A 689 -6.98 38.11 14.70
C GLU A 689 -6.45 36.79 14.11
N MET A 690 -5.18 36.47 14.39
CA MET A 690 -4.53 35.23 13.95
C MET A 690 -4.38 34.21 15.08
N ARG A 691 -4.72 34.56 16.32
CA ARG A 691 -4.77 33.63 17.46
C ARG A 691 -6.03 32.76 17.34
N PRO A 692 -6.00 31.48 17.74
CA PRO A 692 -7.22 30.67 17.85
C PRO A 692 -8.19 31.37 18.81
N ALA A 693 -9.48 31.43 18.46
CA ALA A 693 -10.50 31.96 19.35
C ALA A 693 -10.51 31.15 20.66
N LEU A 694 -10.01 31.74 21.75
CA LEU A 694 -10.20 31.22 23.10
C LEU A 694 -11.67 31.46 23.48
N HIS A 695 -12.49 30.41 23.47
CA HIS A 695 -13.78 30.47 24.16
C HIS A 695 -13.51 30.56 25.67
N TYR A 696 -13.72 31.75 26.22
CA TYR A 696 -13.50 32.07 27.64
C TYR A 696 -14.67 31.54 28.49
N HIS A 697 -14.44 30.48 29.28
CA HIS A 697 -15.27 30.18 30.45
C HIS A 697 -14.59 30.77 31.70
N ARG A 698 -15.30 31.64 32.42
CA ARG A 698 -14.90 32.17 33.73
C ARG A 698 -14.86 31.04 34.77
N GLY A 699 -13.71 30.84 35.41
CA GLY A 699 -13.56 30.02 36.62
C GLY A 699 -12.10 30.02 37.10
N TYR A 700 -11.88 30.38 38.36
CA TYR A 700 -10.60 30.62 39.04
C TYR A 700 -9.72 29.35 39.21
N GLY A 701 -8.39 29.51 39.19
CA GLY A 701 -7.44 28.61 39.87
C GLY A 701 -6.23 28.11 39.05
N GLU A 702 -5.03 28.48 39.49
CA GLU A 702 -3.66 28.26 38.98
C GLU A 702 -3.26 26.87 38.44
N ALA A 703 -2.57 26.85 37.29
CA ALA A 703 -1.21 26.30 37.04
C ALA A 703 -1.00 26.11 35.52
N ALA A 704 -0.30 27.06 34.89
CA ALA A 704 -0.08 27.09 33.43
C ALA A 704 1.06 26.14 33.00
N ALA A 705 0.69 24.94 32.54
CA ALA A 705 1.48 24.18 31.57
C ALA A 705 0.91 24.47 30.18
N ALA A 706 1.64 25.23 29.38
CA ALA A 706 1.21 25.74 28.08
C ALA A 706 1.04 24.60 27.05
N VAL A 707 -0.20 24.17 26.83
CA VAL A 707 -0.60 23.31 25.71
C VAL A 707 -1.01 24.22 24.53
N ALA A 708 -0.34 24.09 23.38
CA ALA A 708 -0.59 24.93 22.21
C ALA A 708 -1.97 24.59 21.56
N PRO A 709 -2.94 25.53 21.51
CA PRO A 709 -4.13 25.37 20.69
C PRO A 709 -3.74 25.43 19.21
N SER A 710 -4.33 24.60 18.34
CA SER A 710 -4.07 24.50 16.89
C SER A 710 -3.47 25.78 16.29
N THR A 711 -2.14 25.90 16.33
CA THR A 711 -1.45 27.16 16.06
C THR A 711 -1.61 27.47 14.59
N ARG A 712 -2.39 28.50 14.27
CA ARG A 712 -2.46 29.05 12.92
C ARG A 712 -1.06 29.55 12.59
N HIS A 713 -0.37 28.91 11.66
CA HIS A 713 0.96 29.36 11.27
C HIS A 713 0.88 30.65 10.45
N MET A 714 1.82 31.58 10.67
CA MET A 714 1.87 32.86 9.96
C MET A 714 3.22 33.05 9.26
N ALA A 715 3.22 33.18 7.94
CA ALA A 715 4.43 33.53 7.20
C ALA A 715 4.65 35.05 7.17
N CYS A 716 5.85 35.52 6.79
CA CYS A 716 6.13 36.95 6.80
C CYS A 716 5.27 37.74 5.79
N ASP A 717 4.85 37.11 4.68
CA ASP A 717 3.91 37.65 3.68
C ASP A 717 2.47 37.81 4.21
N GLU A 718 2.22 37.48 5.47
CA GLU A 718 0.97 37.72 6.21
C GLU A 718 1.18 38.67 7.40
N CYS A 719 2.43 39.01 7.73
CA CYS A 719 2.72 39.91 8.85
C CYS A 719 2.13 41.30 8.60
N ARG A 720 1.61 41.94 9.64
CA ARG A 720 1.04 43.29 9.58
C ARG A 720 1.88 44.35 10.28
N HIS A 721 3.07 44.00 10.76
CA HIS A 721 3.92 44.94 11.46
C HIS A 721 4.50 45.98 10.49
N PRO A 722 4.31 47.29 10.71
CA PRO A 722 4.64 48.34 9.73
C PRO A 722 6.13 48.46 9.45
N THR A 723 6.99 48.07 10.38
CA THR A 723 8.46 48.10 10.20
C THR A 723 9.04 46.79 9.65
N CYS A 724 8.21 45.76 9.43
CA CYS A 724 8.69 44.51 8.84
C CYS A 724 8.78 44.66 7.33
N GLU A 725 10.00 44.60 6.78
CA GLU A 725 10.28 44.74 5.34
C GLU A 725 9.58 43.69 4.47
N HIS A 726 9.10 42.60 5.07
CA HIS A 726 8.42 41.51 4.39
C HIS A 726 6.92 41.46 4.68
N SER A 727 6.41 42.41 5.47
CA SER A 727 5.00 42.46 5.87
C SER A 727 4.08 42.59 4.65
N LEU A 728 2.87 42.09 4.78
CA LEU A 728 1.82 42.35 3.80
C LEU A 728 1.52 43.84 3.71
N ALA A 729 1.53 44.57 4.83
CA ALA A 729 1.32 46.02 4.84
C ALA A 729 2.31 46.78 3.95
N THR A 730 3.57 46.33 3.90
CA THR A 730 4.62 46.95 3.07
C THR A 730 4.63 46.44 1.63
N ASN A 731 4.25 45.17 1.40
CA ASN A 731 4.46 44.50 0.12
C ASN A 731 3.16 44.14 -0.62
N TYR A 732 2.00 44.58 -0.14
CA TYR A 732 0.72 44.34 -0.78
C TYR A 732 0.67 44.99 -2.18
N VAL A 733 0.30 44.21 -3.19
CA VAL A 733 0.13 44.69 -4.56
C VAL A 733 -1.35 44.78 -4.91
N CYS A 734 -2.09 43.69 -4.74
CA CYS A 734 -3.53 43.62 -5.01
C CYS A 734 -4.13 42.35 -4.37
N ASP A 735 -5.44 42.19 -4.47
CA ASP A 735 -6.08 40.90 -4.25
C ASP A 735 -5.63 39.85 -5.27
N CYS A 736 -5.77 38.57 -4.93
CA CYS A 736 -5.33 37.48 -5.78
C CYS A 736 -5.95 37.56 -7.18
N VAL A 737 -5.09 37.51 -8.21
CA VAL A 737 -5.50 37.54 -9.63
C VAL A 737 -6.32 36.31 -10.05
N ASP A 738 -6.23 35.21 -9.31
CA ASP A 738 -7.19 34.10 -9.42
C ASP A 738 -8.44 34.43 -8.60
N GLY A 739 -9.52 34.79 -9.30
CA GLY A 739 -10.81 35.18 -8.70
C GLY A 739 -11.49 34.12 -7.85
N SER A 740 -10.99 32.88 -7.83
CA SER A 740 -11.44 31.83 -6.90
C SER A 740 -10.72 31.86 -5.55
N CYS A 741 -9.70 32.70 -5.37
CA CYS A 741 -8.86 32.75 -4.18
C CYS A 741 -9.04 34.06 -3.40
N ALA A 742 -9.43 33.95 -2.13
CA ALA A 742 -9.51 35.08 -1.20
C ALA A 742 -8.15 35.51 -0.62
N GLY A 743 -7.05 35.34 -1.37
CA GLY A 743 -5.69 35.68 -0.94
C GLY A 743 -5.25 37.06 -1.45
N SER A 744 -4.07 37.49 -1.04
CA SER A 744 -3.48 38.75 -1.49
C SER A 744 -2.15 38.49 -2.19
N MET A 745 -1.90 39.24 -3.26
CA MET A 745 -0.64 39.25 -4.00
C MET A 745 0.36 40.14 -3.25
N ALA A 746 1.41 39.52 -2.70
CA ALA A 746 2.48 40.20 -1.99
C ALA A 746 3.79 40.10 -2.78
N PHE A 747 4.49 41.23 -2.92
CA PHE A 747 5.85 41.25 -3.43
C PHE A 747 6.78 40.49 -2.48
N VAL A 748 7.73 39.71 -3.02
CA VAL A 748 8.68 38.93 -2.23
C VAL A 748 10.07 39.56 -2.36
N PRO A 749 10.57 40.30 -1.34
CA PRO A 749 11.86 40.95 -1.42
C PRO A 749 13.02 39.96 -1.57
N ARG A 750 13.97 40.27 -2.45
CA ARG A 750 15.31 39.66 -2.60
C ARG A 750 15.34 38.13 -2.56
N THR A 751 14.70 37.49 -3.53
CA THR A 751 14.90 36.05 -3.79
C THR A 751 16.03 35.84 -4.78
N ALA A 752 16.83 34.78 -4.65
CA ALA A 752 17.75 34.40 -5.73
C ALA A 752 16.96 34.11 -7.02
N GLY A 753 17.27 34.83 -8.11
CA GLY A 753 16.61 34.72 -9.42
C GLY A 753 15.70 35.90 -9.77
N GLN A 754 14.73 35.66 -10.66
CA GLN A 754 13.78 36.66 -11.15
C GLN A 754 12.82 37.14 -10.04
N TRP A 755 12.54 38.45 -9.99
CA TRP A 755 11.61 39.07 -9.05
C TRP A 755 10.16 38.61 -9.26
N LYS A 756 9.38 38.52 -8.18
CA LYS A 756 8.05 37.91 -8.20
C LYS A 756 7.10 38.61 -7.23
N VAL A 757 5.83 38.61 -7.59
CA VAL A 757 4.71 38.85 -6.69
C VAL A 757 3.99 37.51 -6.51
N CYS A 758 3.72 37.08 -5.28
CA CYS A 758 3.13 35.78 -4.97
C CYS A 758 1.85 35.94 -4.15
N CYS A 759 0.82 35.15 -4.45
CA CYS A 759 -0.34 35.06 -3.58
C CYS A 759 0.04 34.41 -2.25
N ASN A 760 -0.41 34.94 -1.12
CA ASN A 760 -0.15 34.34 0.20
C ASN A 760 -1.03 33.09 0.49
N LYS A 761 -2.06 32.78 -0.31
CA LYS A 761 -2.93 31.60 -0.09
C LYS A 761 -2.83 30.51 -1.16
N CYS A 762 -2.82 30.87 -2.44
CA CYS A 762 -2.79 29.91 -3.56
C CYS A 762 -1.42 29.90 -4.27
N PRO A 763 -1.21 29.08 -5.30
CA PRO A 763 0.08 28.98 -6.00
C PRO A 763 0.24 30.00 -7.13
N MET A 764 -0.63 31.00 -7.21
CA MET A 764 -0.51 32.08 -8.20
C MET A 764 0.69 32.98 -7.91
N MET A 765 1.40 33.34 -8.96
CA MET A 765 2.50 34.29 -8.93
C MET A 765 2.59 35.05 -10.25
N VAL A 766 3.11 36.28 -10.17
CA VAL A 766 3.45 37.11 -11.33
C VAL A 766 4.96 37.28 -11.33
N LYS A 767 5.63 36.80 -12.38
CA LYS A 767 7.06 37.05 -12.58
C LYS A 767 7.24 38.43 -13.19
N LEU A 768 8.14 39.21 -12.60
CA LEU A 768 8.50 40.54 -13.08
C LEU A 768 9.65 40.44 -14.09
N PRO A 769 9.94 41.52 -14.85
CA PRO A 769 10.97 41.47 -15.90
C PRO A 769 12.34 40.96 -15.38
N PRO A 770 13.00 40.02 -16.09
CA PRO A 770 14.19 39.32 -15.59
C PRO A 770 15.43 40.23 -15.42
N THR A 771 15.47 41.36 -16.12
CA THR A 771 16.58 42.33 -16.01
C THR A 771 16.38 43.36 -14.88
N ALA A 772 15.26 43.33 -14.15
CA ALA A 772 15.03 44.26 -13.05
C ALA A 772 16.11 44.11 -11.96
N LYS A 773 16.74 45.22 -11.57
CA LYS A 773 17.79 45.26 -10.54
C LYS A 773 17.21 45.49 -9.16
N ARG A 774 16.15 46.28 -9.05
CA ARG A 774 15.54 46.69 -7.79
C ARG A 774 14.04 46.92 -7.99
N VAL A 775 13.24 46.43 -7.06
CA VAL A 775 11.78 46.53 -7.12
C VAL A 775 11.25 46.88 -5.72
N TYR A 776 10.34 47.85 -5.66
CA TYR A 776 9.58 48.20 -4.46
C TYR A 776 8.11 48.36 -4.80
N VAL A 777 7.25 48.16 -3.81
CA VAL A 777 5.84 48.55 -3.90
C VAL A 777 5.74 50.04 -3.60
N SER A 778 5.07 50.79 -4.47
CA SER A 778 4.77 52.21 -4.29
C SER A 778 3.49 52.38 -3.47
N SER A 779 3.35 53.54 -2.82
CA SER A 779 2.08 53.94 -2.18
C SER A 779 1.04 54.46 -3.19
N GLU A 780 1.39 54.56 -4.47
CA GLU A 780 0.47 54.96 -5.54
C GLU A 780 -0.34 53.77 -6.05
N GLU A 781 -1.65 53.97 -6.24
CA GLU A 781 -2.59 52.96 -6.72
C GLU A 781 -2.99 53.18 -8.18
N CYS A 782 -3.23 52.08 -8.89
CA CYS A 782 -3.72 52.11 -10.26
C CYS A 782 -5.20 52.51 -10.30
N PRO A 783 -5.58 53.57 -11.03
CA PRO A 783 -6.98 53.99 -11.11
C PRO A 783 -7.87 52.99 -11.86
N GLU A 784 -7.30 52.07 -12.65
CA GLU A 784 -8.05 51.09 -13.44
C GLU A 784 -8.37 49.80 -12.67
N CYS A 785 -7.41 49.29 -11.89
CA CYS A 785 -7.53 47.98 -11.22
C CYS A 785 -7.25 48.00 -9.71
N ALA A 786 -7.02 49.19 -9.13
CA ALA A 786 -6.70 49.40 -7.72
C ALA A 786 -5.44 48.65 -7.21
N ALA A 787 -4.61 48.11 -8.10
CA ALA A 787 -3.33 47.52 -7.73
C ALA A 787 -2.29 48.60 -7.41
N ASN A 788 -1.49 48.42 -6.37
CA ASN A 788 -0.35 49.27 -6.07
C ASN A 788 0.68 49.23 -7.21
N PHE A 789 1.23 50.38 -7.56
CA PHE A 789 2.31 50.47 -8.54
C PHE A 789 3.58 49.80 -8.01
N LEU A 790 4.38 49.26 -8.93
CA LEU A 790 5.75 48.83 -8.63
C LEU A 790 6.74 49.86 -9.15
N ASP A 791 7.68 50.27 -8.28
CA ASP A 791 8.87 51.04 -8.64
C ASP A 791 9.99 50.06 -9.02
N ILE A 792 10.22 49.92 -10.33
CA ILE A 792 11.17 48.98 -10.91
C ILE A 792 12.33 49.77 -11.52
N ALA A 793 13.54 49.51 -11.04
CA ALA A 793 14.78 50.03 -11.61
C ALA A 793 15.56 48.93 -12.33
N PHE A 794 16.12 49.27 -13.48
CA PHE A 794 16.94 48.42 -14.34
C PHE A 794 18.42 48.84 -14.25
N PRO A 795 19.38 47.95 -14.53
CA PRO A 795 20.76 48.34 -14.73
C PRO A 795 20.87 49.27 -15.94
N GLU A 796 21.77 50.24 -15.87
CA GLU A 796 22.04 51.20 -16.95
C GLU A 796 22.21 50.50 -18.30
N GLY A 797 21.42 50.94 -19.30
CA GLY A 797 21.45 50.38 -20.66
C GLY A 797 20.86 48.98 -20.81
N LYS A 798 20.32 48.37 -19.75
CA LYS A 798 19.70 47.03 -19.75
C LYS A 798 18.18 47.06 -19.51
N SER A 799 17.56 48.23 -19.60
CA SER A 799 16.11 48.37 -19.54
C SER A 799 15.44 47.64 -20.71
N VAL A 800 14.45 46.81 -20.37
CA VAL A 800 13.60 46.09 -21.33
C VAL A 800 12.31 46.86 -21.65
N LEU A 801 12.17 48.07 -21.11
CA LEU A 801 11.02 48.93 -21.40
C LEU A 801 11.10 49.47 -22.83
N PRO A 802 9.96 49.68 -23.52
CA PRO A 802 9.92 50.22 -24.88
C PRO A 802 10.65 51.56 -25.07
N ASN A 803 10.71 52.38 -24.02
CA ASN A 803 11.35 53.69 -24.01
C ASN A 803 12.81 53.66 -23.48
N ARG A 804 13.34 52.47 -23.15
CA ARG A 804 14.67 52.24 -22.55
C ARG A 804 14.97 53.06 -21.28
N LYS A 805 13.96 53.55 -20.55
CA LYS A 805 14.19 54.24 -19.27
C LYS A 805 14.71 53.25 -18.23
N ASP A 806 15.69 53.65 -17.43
CA ASP A 806 16.28 52.78 -16.40
C ASP A 806 15.43 52.68 -15.11
N ARG A 807 14.28 53.36 -15.03
CA ARG A 807 13.32 53.28 -13.93
C ARG A 807 11.90 53.50 -14.42
N ILE A 808 10.94 52.80 -13.82
CA ILE A 808 9.50 52.97 -14.03
C ILE A 808 8.74 52.79 -12.71
N VAL A 809 7.74 53.63 -12.45
CA VAL A 809 6.76 53.46 -11.37
C VAL A 809 5.41 53.31 -12.05
N ALA A 810 4.87 52.09 -12.10
CA ALA A 810 3.64 51.81 -12.84
C ALA A 810 2.95 50.52 -12.39
N CYS A 811 1.68 50.36 -12.77
CA CYS A 811 0.92 49.13 -12.59
C CYS A 811 1.45 48.01 -13.49
N ILE A 812 1.73 46.85 -12.90
CA ILE A 812 2.20 45.66 -13.64
C ILE A 812 1.11 44.99 -14.49
N PHE A 813 -0.16 45.35 -14.30
CA PHE A 813 -1.29 44.76 -15.04
C PHE A 813 -1.77 45.67 -16.19
N CYS A 814 -1.84 46.98 -15.94
CA CYS A 814 -2.45 47.94 -16.86
C CYS A 814 -1.44 48.72 -17.73
N HIS A 815 -0.18 48.89 -17.30
CA HIS A 815 0.74 49.77 -18.02
C HIS A 815 1.22 49.13 -19.34
N PRO A 816 1.03 49.79 -20.51
CA PRO A 816 1.24 49.18 -21.83
C PRO A 816 2.68 48.78 -22.11
N GLY A 817 3.66 49.43 -21.48
CA GLY A 817 5.08 49.08 -21.61
C GLY A 817 5.61 48.09 -20.57
N LEU A 818 4.84 47.75 -19.53
CA LEU A 818 5.30 46.91 -18.41
C LEU A 818 4.51 45.60 -18.29
N SER A 819 3.20 45.65 -18.53
CA SER A 819 2.31 44.48 -18.50
C SER A 819 2.77 43.35 -19.44
N PRO A 820 3.18 43.62 -20.70
CA PRO A 820 3.67 42.56 -21.60
C PRO A 820 4.99 41.90 -21.16
N LEU A 821 5.70 42.50 -20.19
CA LEU A 821 6.97 42.00 -19.66
C LEU A 821 6.79 41.19 -18.37
N CYS A 822 5.57 41.10 -17.86
CA CYS A 822 5.20 40.31 -16.70
C CYS A 822 4.54 39.01 -17.14
N GLU A 823 4.82 37.91 -16.44
CA GLU A 823 4.29 36.58 -16.76
C GLU A 823 3.45 36.07 -15.59
N GLU A 824 2.16 35.87 -15.81
CA GLU A 824 1.29 35.16 -14.85
C GLU A 824 1.57 33.66 -14.89
N VAL A 825 1.92 33.10 -13.73
CA VAL A 825 2.27 31.69 -13.59
C VAL A 825 1.50 31.08 -12.44
N ARG A 826 0.84 29.95 -12.73
CA ARG A 826 0.24 29.10 -11.70
C ARG A 826 1.20 27.98 -11.36
N GLY A 827 1.81 28.05 -10.17
CA GLY A 827 2.66 26.98 -9.67
C GLY A 827 1.90 25.68 -9.40
N ARG A 828 2.61 24.55 -9.25
CA ARG A 828 2.02 23.29 -8.78
C ARG A 828 2.01 23.29 -7.25
N ILE A 829 0.84 23.09 -6.62
CA ILE A 829 0.78 22.74 -5.20
C ILE A 829 1.01 21.23 -5.14
N GLY A 830 2.20 20.80 -4.70
CA GLY A 830 2.43 19.41 -4.30
C GLY A 830 1.74 19.12 -2.96
N ASN A 831 2.34 18.30 -2.09
CA ASN A 831 1.85 18.07 -0.72
C ASN A 831 2.07 19.28 0.23
N PHE A 832 2.16 20.50 -0.31
CA PHE A 832 2.45 21.71 0.44
C PHE A 832 1.19 22.19 1.19
N ARG A 833 1.28 22.26 2.53
CA ARG A 833 0.20 22.76 3.41
C ARG A 833 0.70 23.96 4.22
N ARG A 834 0.04 25.12 4.10
CA ARG A 834 0.24 26.29 4.99
C ARG A 834 -0.66 26.26 6.24
N ILE A 835 -1.62 25.33 6.36
CA ILE A 835 -2.71 25.40 7.35
C ILE A 835 -2.88 24.06 8.10
N GLY A 836 -2.94 24.13 9.43
CA GLY A 836 -3.44 23.08 10.34
C GLY A 836 -4.97 22.97 10.32
N GLY A 837 -5.54 22.75 9.13
CA GLY A 837 -6.96 22.47 8.96
C GLY A 837 -7.17 20.97 8.81
N ALA A 838 -8.17 20.43 9.51
CA ALA A 838 -8.62 19.06 9.34
C ALA A 838 -8.77 18.71 7.85
N ALA A 839 -8.25 17.56 7.47
CA ALA A 839 -8.39 17.05 6.12
C ALA A 839 -9.85 16.72 5.84
N ALA A 840 -10.55 17.59 5.10
CA ALA A 840 -11.60 17.13 4.20
C ALA A 840 -10.90 16.64 2.93
N GLY A 841 -10.77 15.32 2.78
CA GLY A 841 -10.21 14.69 1.58
C GLY A 841 -11.09 14.94 0.35
N GLY A 842 -10.82 16.05 -0.35
CA GLY A 842 -11.39 16.35 -1.66
C GLY A 842 -10.64 15.63 -2.77
N ARG A 843 -11.27 14.60 -3.31
CA ARG A 843 -10.83 13.74 -4.43
C ARG A 843 -10.40 14.56 -5.66
N GLY A 844 -9.14 14.40 -6.09
CA GLY A 844 -8.68 14.82 -7.42
C GLY A 844 -9.02 13.76 -8.46
N GLY A 845 -10.12 13.95 -9.18
CA GLY A 845 -10.56 13.09 -10.28
C GLY A 845 -9.59 13.11 -11.46
N ARG A 846 -9.30 11.93 -11.99
CA ARG A 846 -8.69 11.73 -13.32
C ARG A 846 -9.71 12.18 -14.38
N GLY A 847 -9.53 13.40 -14.90
CA GLY A 847 -10.25 13.88 -16.09
C GLY A 847 -9.58 13.35 -17.36
N GLY A 848 -10.30 12.52 -18.10
CA GLY A 848 -9.87 11.95 -19.38
C GLY A 848 -9.63 13.02 -20.45
N ARG A 849 -8.56 12.83 -21.24
CA ARG A 849 -8.34 13.60 -22.48
C ARG A 849 -9.02 12.87 -23.64
N GLY A 850 -10.21 13.34 -24.00
CA GLY A 850 -10.86 13.07 -25.27
C GLY A 850 -10.19 13.81 -26.42
N ARG A 851 -10.18 13.17 -27.59
CA ARG A 851 -9.65 13.64 -28.88
C ARG A 851 -10.41 14.88 -29.40
N GLY A 852 -9.69 15.78 -30.05
CA GLY A 852 -10.26 16.90 -30.83
C GLY A 852 -9.24 17.45 -31.84
N ARG A 853 -9.59 17.33 -33.13
CA ARG A 853 -8.83 17.64 -34.35
C ARG A 853 -8.56 19.14 -34.57
N GLY A 854 -7.48 19.46 -35.28
CA GLY A 854 -7.61 20.24 -36.53
C GLY A 854 -6.78 21.53 -36.71
N ARG A 855 -5.88 21.44 -37.71
CA ARG A 855 -5.38 22.45 -38.66
C ARG A 855 -4.17 23.34 -38.31
N GLY A 856 -3.15 23.21 -39.17
CA GLY A 856 -2.59 24.38 -39.86
C GLY A 856 -1.06 24.47 -39.96
N ASN A 857 -0.50 23.98 -41.07
CA ASN A 857 0.73 24.40 -41.77
C ASN A 857 2.00 24.74 -40.98
N ARG A 858 3.09 24.02 -41.30
CA ARG A 858 4.16 24.60 -42.13
C ARG A 858 5.07 23.55 -42.75
N GLU A 859 5.39 23.86 -43.99
CA GLU A 859 6.21 23.19 -44.98
C GLU A 859 7.69 23.01 -44.61
N GLU A 860 8.26 22.03 -45.31
CA GLU A 860 9.59 22.00 -45.92
C GLU A 860 10.86 21.74 -45.09
N ARG A 861 11.42 20.57 -45.43
CA ARG A 861 12.75 20.32 -46.00
C ARG A 861 13.86 19.76 -45.09
N TRP A 862 14.28 18.57 -45.55
CA TRP A 862 15.45 17.73 -45.25
C TRP A 862 15.41 16.85 -44.02
#